data_AF-A0A8J2IQD8-F1
#
_entry.id   AF-A0A8J2IQD8-F1
#
_cell.length_a   1.000
_cell.length_b   1.000
_cell.length_c   1.000
_cell.angle_alpha   90.00
_cell.angle_beta   90.00
_cell.angle_gamma   90.00
#
_symmetry.space_group_name_H-M   'P 1'
#
loop_
_entity.id
_entity.type
_entity.pdbx_description
1 polymer ?
#
loop_
_entity_poly.entity_id
_entity_poly.type
_entity_poly.pdbx_seq_one_letter_code
_entity_poly.pdbx_strand_id
1 'polypeptide(L)'
;MIGGKAPMALAIMWSLVAITWVFVILRLYTRIFIIQSVGPDDHMYWLSGVLILLYTIFVHIASLHGFGRPMPGIDATPFEFDEAALAIKTEMIGQTFAVIGMAVAKLSVGFFLLRIVVDKWQRMLIWFTMASLSAVSALCAILFWTQCTPVQKIFDPIRTEGVCNFSITPFATTLGVWCVLADFFFAIFPWVFIWKLNMKQKEKITIAGSMSFGFVAGACGIVRTYEVANGFTANYTLDTVPLIIWSAAEMAVTLICIGIPILRPLWRRVVHSSNLSSERYYRKQEEHSNEQAYNMDISIASKYHVRYNDGGIPIDLNRLLSSTSYLAIMAGQYHAVEPNGQHNIELQFQNSASRAPSPPPRQYQGLLARRRPKARVWLGLCGKWLITIMFIIVVYIVLIGYALYDVMTSLHKKYFNALITGFLIALGMSTMSQLTHAVGDMRWWILSKRPRSRQKVKAILHVNSMSQVIVLAFKSKRWRIHLGVIAWVALFLATQVGYASLGLCYSVEKTEDTALLVPGNVSIADLSTVSTISVVNGSASTYGQEYAVNSYGIISQGLNQGALVDIPFPKTLFFGDDKHFFCDEYCSYVFRETNTATQNSPIAAPISAYTDRKVDIKTQCKAYKIREGGNGTRENIVIEDGRKTRNVTLPSKEGPNFKVFMTSGSQDCGSDCSHVSVFEPSLTDPWFYNCTVKMGTVENAKRSEHQVGDRLAHLVTAAIALGGLEHANNTRTNSYPSESVFGVPLNGSTGVVEYLISRFSTGALAATIEANTDVVLPGQAPTVGQKLSISHWGVMTLIFFITAILQLVVAIVAAKVSGRVVVPPSDTLSEAKVLRAMVEQDLLDEEPKDPAAAEKGKSLWIYRSTHVGDGVYDLYMEEVKT
;
A
#
# COMPACT_ATOMS: atom_id res chain seq x y z
N MET A 1 -17.90 22.10 -1.60
CA MET A 1 -17.14 21.36 -0.57
C MET A 1 -16.25 20.33 -1.25
N ILE A 2 -15.04 20.03 -0.77
CA ILE A 2 -14.19 18.96 -1.32
C ILE A 2 -14.75 17.60 -0.85
N GLY A 3 -14.85 16.59 -1.72
CA GLY A 3 -15.39 15.27 -1.35
C GLY A 3 -14.98 14.16 -2.31
N GLY A 4 -15.38 12.92 -2.06
CA GLY A 4 -14.97 11.75 -2.85
C GLY A 4 -13.51 11.36 -2.58
N LYS A 5 -12.77 11.00 -3.64
CA LYS A 5 -11.33 10.63 -3.57
C LYS A 5 -10.39 11.84 -3.52
N ALA A 6 -10.91 13.06 -3.73
CA ALA A 6 -10.11 14.28 -3.79
C ALA A 6 -9.31 14.58 -2.51
N PRO A 7 -9.86 14.47 -1.28
CA PRO A 7 -9.11 14.75 -0.05
C PRO A 7 -7.88 13.85 0.11
N MET A 8 -7.99 12.56 -0.24
CA MET A 8 -6.86 11.62 -0.23
C MET A 8 -5.78 12.06 -1.21
N ALA A 9 -6.16 12.40 -2.44
CA ALA A 9 -5.22 12.87 -3.46
C ALA A 9 -4.49 14.13 -2.99
N LEU A 10 -5.21 15.13 -2.47
CA LEU A 10 -4.62 16.38 -1.99
C LEU A 10 -3.67 16.16 -0.81
N ALA A 11 -4.04 15.29 0.15
CA ALA A 11 -3.17 14.98 1.29
C ALA A 11 -1.83 14.39 0.83
N ILE A 12 -1.87 13.46 -0.14
CA ILE A 12 -0.65 12.86 -0.71
C ILE A 12 0.15 13.92 -1.48
N MET A 13 -0.48 14.66 -2.38
CA MET A 13 0.17 15.66 -3.23
C MET A 13 0.86 16.75 -2.40
N TRP A 14 0.17 17.34 -1.42
CA TRP A 14 0.76 18.36 -0.54
C TRP A 14 1.88 17.80 0.34
N SER A 15 1.79 16.55 0.78
CA SER A 15 2.89 15.92 1.52
C SER A 15 4.15 15.73 0.65
N LEU A 16 3.99 15.32 -0.60
CA LEU A 16 5.09 15.18 -1.57
C LEU A 16 5.71 16.54 -1.91
N VAL A 17 4.89 17.58 -2.10
CA VAL A 17 5.34 18.96 -2.30
C VAL A 17 6.12 19.44 -1.08
N ALA A 18 5.60 19.26 0.14
CA ALA A 18 6.29 19.68 1.36
C ALA A 18 7.69 19.04 1.47
N ILE A 19 7.79 17.72 1.26
CA ILE A 19 9.07 17.02 1.30
C ILE A 19 10.02 17.54 0.22
N THR A 20 9.56 17.63 -1.03
CA THR A 20 10.40 18.09 -2.16
C THR A 20 10.88 19.52 -1.99
N TRP A 21 10.03 20.43 -1.48
CA TRP A 21 10.40 21.81 -1.22
C TRP A 21 11.48 21.97 -0.14
N VAL A 22 11.48 21.10 0.88
CA VAL A 22 12.60 21.05 1.84
C VAL A 22 13.90 20.75 1.11
N PHE A 23 13.93 19.76 0.21
CA PHE A 23 15.12 19.44 -0.59
C PHE A 23 15.49 20.57 -1.56
N VAL A 24 14.52 21.26 -2.16
CA VAL A 24 14.74 22.41 -3.05
C VAL A 24 15.40 23.57 -2.34
N ILE A 25 14.84 23.99 -1.21
CA ILE A 25 15.39 25.08 -0.39
C ILE A 25 16.79 24.72 0.10
N LEU A 26 16.96 23.51 0.63
CA LEU A 26 18.23 23.07 1.19
C LEU A 26 19.33 22.97 0.12
N ARG A 27 18.98 22.52 -1.10
CA ARG A 27 19.91 22.48 -2.23
C ARG A 27 20.29 23.88 -2.69
N LEU A 28 19.32 24.79 -2.86
CA LEU A 28 19.60 26.17 -3.24
C LEU A 28 20.48 26.87 -2.22
N TYR A 29 20.17 26.73 -0.93
CA TYR A 29 21.00 27.25 0.15
C TYR A 29 22.44 26.74 0.07
N THR A 30 22.60 25.43 -0.14
CA THR A 30 23.93 24.81 -0.26
C THR A 30 24.69 25.32 -1.49
N ARG A 31 24.03 25.48 -2.64
CA ARG A 31 24.66 25.94 -3.89
C ARG A 31 25.04 27.43 -3.87
N ILE A 32 24.16 28.28 -3.34
CA ILE A 32 24.34 29.73 -3.29
C ILE A 32 25.34 30.11 -2.18
N PHE A 33 25.15 29.60 -0.96
CA PHE A 33 25.91 30.08 0.21
C PHE A 33 27.10 29.21 0.60
N ILE A 34 27.04 27.88 0.40
CA ILE A 34 28.11 26.96 0.85
C ILE A 34 29.12 26.67 -0.26
N ILE A 35 28.63 26.29 -1.44
CA ILE A 35 29.46 25.90 -2.58
C ILE A 35 29.80 27.12 -3.47
N GLN A 36 28.96 28.16 -3.45
CA GLN A 36 29.11 29.40 -4.25
C GLN A 36 29.29 29.12 -5.75
N SER A 37 28.62 28.10 -6.27
CA SER A 37 28.67 27.71 -7.68
C SER A 37 27.32 27.15 -8.10
N VAL A 38 26.57 27.95 -8.86
CA VAL A 38 25.26 27.60 -9.42
C VAL A 38 25.48 27.06 -10.83
N GLY A 39 25.03 25.82 -11.08
CA GLY A 39 25.09 25.19 -12.40
C GLY A 39 23.75 25.26 -13.15
N PRO A 40 23.75 24.98 -14.47
CA PRO A 40 22.52 24.83 -15.24
C PRO A 40 21.60 23.72 -14.71
N ASP A 41 22.16 22.70 -14.06
CA ASP A 41 21.40 21.65 -13.37
C ASP A 41 20.51 22.20 -12.25
N ASP A 42 20.97 23.25 -11.55
CA ASP A 42 20.26 23.85 -10.42
C ASP A 42 19.09 24.74 -10.86
N HIS A 43 19.21 25.43 -12.00
CA HIS A 43 18.10 26.19 -12.59
C HIS A 43 16.94 25.29 -13.01
N MET A 44 17.25 24.18 -13.70
CA MET A 44 16.25 23.18 -14.09
C MET A 44 15.64 22.50 -12.85
N TYR A 45 16.44 22.24 -11.82
CA TYR A 45 15.97 21.64 -10.57
C TYR A 45 14.95 22.53 -9.85
N TRP A 46 15.23 23.83 -9.69
CA TRP A 46 14.30 24.76 -9.08
C TRP A 46 13.05 24.97 -9.94
N LEU A 47 13.21 25.09 -11.27
CA LEU A 47 12.07 25.19 -12.18
C LEU A 47 11.13 23.99 -12.06
N SER A 48 11.67 22.77 -11.99
CA SER A 48 10.86 21.57 -11.73
C SER A 48 10.15 21.59 -10.37
N GLY A 49 10.82 22.11 -9.33
CA GLY A 49 10.21 22.35 -8.02
C GLY A 49 9.04 23.36 -8.03
N VAL A 50 9.11 24.39 -8.88
CA VAL A 50 7.99 25.31 -9.11
C VAL A 50 6.87 24.62 -9.89
N LEU A 51 7.19 23.81 -10.89
CA LEU A 51 6.21 23.11 -11.71
C LEU A 51 5.39 22.07 -10.91
N ILE A 52 6.01 21.32 -9.98
CA ILE A 52 5.26 20.40 -9.10
C ILE A 52 4.35 21.16 -8.11
N LEU A 53 4.76 22.36 -7.67
CA LEU A 53 3.91 23.22 -6.85
C LEU A 53 2.70 23.72 -7.64
N LEU A 54 2.92 24.25 -8.85
CA LEU A 54 1.84 24.69 -9.74
C LEU A 54 0.90 23.54 -10.06
N TYR A 55 1.43 22.37 -10.39
CA TYR A 55 0.62 21.16 -10.61
C TYR A 55 -0.32 20.89 -9.43
N THR A 56 0.21 20.92 -8.20
CA THR A 56 -0.56 20.67 -6.99
C THR A 56 -1.60 21.77 -6.71
N ILE A 57 -1.27 23.04 -6.97
CA ILE A 57 -2.20 24.17 -6.83
C ILE A 57 -3.38 24.03 -7.80
N PHE A 58 -3.13 23.72 -9.07
CA PHE A 58 -4.20 23.57 -10.07
C PHE A 58 -5.08 22.35 -9.77
N VAL A 59 -4.52 21.24 -9.31
CA VAL A 59 -5.31 20.08 -8.84
C VAL A 59 -6.12 20.43 -7.58
N HIS A 60 -5.58 21.26 -6.68
CA HIS A 60 -6.33 21.78 -5.53
C HIS A 60 -7.52 22.64 -5.97
N ILE A 61 -7.32 23.55 -6.92
CA ILE A 61 -8.41 24.35 -7.49
C ILE A 61 -9.45 23.46 -8.19
N ALA A 62 -9.01 22.45 -8.94
CA ALA A 62 -9.91 21.48 -9.58
C ALA A 62 -10.77 20.72 -8.54
N SER A 63 -10.20 20.41 -7.37
CA SER A 63 -10.92 19.74 -6.29
C SER A 63 -12.04 20.57 -5.66
N LEU A 64 -11.97 21.90 -5.78
CA LEU A 64 -13.03 22.80 -5.33
C LEU A 64 -14.25 22.73 -6.25
N HIS A 65 -14.04 22.45 -7.54
CA HIS A 65 -15.07 22.43 -8.58
C HIS A 65 -15.55 21.01 -8.95
N GLY A 66 -15.14 19.97 -8.20
CA GLY A 66 -15.67 18.61 -8.36
C GLY A 66 -14.69 17.53 -8.80
N PHE A 67 -13.39 17.82 -8.93
CA PHE A 67 -12.37 16.77 -9.15
C PHE A 67 -12.39 15.72 -8.02
N GLY A 68 -12.25 14.44 -8.38
CA GLY A 68 -12.29 13.31 -7.43
C GLY A 68 -13.69 12.87 -6.99
N ARG A 69 -14.75 13.42 -7.61
CA ARG A 69 -16.16 13.00 -7.46
C ARG A 69 -16.66 12.35 -8.76
N PRO A 70 -17.68 11.48 -8.70
CA PRO A 70 -18.34 10.96 -9.91
C PRO A 70 -18.84 12.11 -10.78
N MET A 71 -18.85 11.92 -12.10
CA MET A 71 -19.40 12.93 -13.01
C MET A 71 -20.92 13.09 -12.77
N PRO A 72 -21.47 14.30 -12.95
CA PRO A 72 -22.92 14.51 -12.87
C PRO A 72 -23.66 13.64 -13.90
N GLY A 73 -24.77 13.01 -13.49
CA GLY A 73 -25.63 12.21 -14.36
C GLY A 73 -26.49 13.07 -15.30
N ILE A 74 -27.31 12.43 -16.14
CA ILE A 74 -28.17 13.12 -17.12
C ILE A 74 -29.20 14.05 -16.44
N ASP A 75 -29.58 13.74 -15.20
CA ASP A 75 -30.54 14.52 -14.40
C ASP A 75 -29.92 15.71 -13.65
N ALA A 76 -28.61 15.96 -13.83
CA ALA A 76 -27.90 17.02 -13.12
C ALA A 76 -28.26 18.42 -13.66
N THR A 77 -28.16 19.41 -12.78
CA THR A 77 -28.47 20.81 -13.14
C THR A 77 -27.40 21.40 -14.08
N PRO A 78 -27.74 22.40 -14.93
CA PRO A 78 -26.75 23.07 -15.79
C PRO A 78 -25.55 23.64 -15.03
N PHE A 79 -25.77 24.07 -13.79
CA PHE A 79 -24.73 24.56 -12.88
C PHE A 79 -23.71 23.48 -12.50
N GLU A 80 -24.15 22.23 -12.26
CA GLU A 80 -23.26 21.12 -11.91
C GLU A 80 -22.39 20.69 -13.09
N PHE A 81 -22.89 20.80 -14.32
CA PHE A 81 -22.09 20.58 -15.53
C PHE A 81 -21.04 21.68 -15.73
N ASP A 82 -21.35 22.94 -15.46
CA ASP A 82 -20.39 24.06 -15.55
C ASP A 82 -19.23 23.87 -14.56
N GLU A 83 -19.53 23.47 -13.32
CA GLU A 83 -18.53 23.15 -12.29
C GLU A 83 -17.65 21.96 -12.71
N ALA A 84 -18.24 20.89 -13.23
CA ALA A 84 -17.49 19.72 -13.71
C ALA A 84 -16.56 20.06 -14.88
N ALA A 85 -17.02 20.85 -15.86
CA ALA A 85 -16.20 21.30 -16.98
C ALA A 85 -15.03 22.19 -16.51
N LEU A 86 -15.26 23.05 -15.51
CA LEU A 86 -14.22 23.88 -14.92
C LEU A 86 -13.21 23.04 -14.13
N ALA A 87 -13.65 21.99 -13.44
CA ALA A 87 -12.77 21.04 -12.76
C ALA A 87 -11.86 20.31 -13.75
N ILE A 88 -12.39 19.81 -14.87
CA ILE A 88 -11.60 19.13 -15.91
C ILE A 88 -10.61 20.12 -16.53
N LYS A 89 -11.06 21.32 -16.91
CA LYS A 89 -10.20 22.34 -17.50
C LYS A 89 -9.03 22.71 -16.59
N THR A 90 -9.28 22.93 -15.30
CA THR A 90 -8.23 23.27 -14.32
C THR A 90 -7.29 22.10 -14.04
N GLU A 91 -7.81 20.87 -14.00
CA GLU A 91 -7.05 19.63 -13.89
C GLU A 91 -6.11 19.42 -15.10
N MET A 92 -6.60 19.63 -16.32
CA MET A 92 -5.82 19.58 -17.57
C MET A 92 -4.67 20.60 -17.60
N ILE A 93 -4.91 21.81 -17.12
CA ILE A 93 -3.84 22.82 -16.95
C ILE A 93 -2.78 22.30 -15.97
N GLY A 94 -3.21 21.70 -14.86
CA GLY A 94 -2.33 21.01 -13.91
C GLY A 94 -1.48 19.92 -14.58
N GLN A 95 -2.09 19.01 -15.34
CA GLN A 95 -1.37 17.96 -16.05
C GLN A 95 -0.32 18.50 -17.02
N THR A 96 -0.57 19.65 -17.65
CA THR A 96 0.41 20.30 -18.54
C THR A 96 1.68 20.67 -17.76
N PHE A 97 1.53 21.22 -16.54
CA PHE A 97 2.67 21.47 -15.66
C PHE A 97 3.37 20.19 -15.20
N ALA A 98 2.62 19.11 -14.97
CA ALA A 98 3.21 17.81 -14.64
C ALA A 98 4.07 17.25 -15.78
N VAL A 99 3.56 17.27 -17.02
CA VAL A 99 4.28 16.80 -18.22
C VAL A 99 5.58 17.58 -18.42
N ILE A 100 5.50 18.91 -18.42
CA ILE A 100 6.68 19.77 -18.57
C ILE A 100 7.62 19.59 -17.37
N GLY A 101 7.08 19.51 -16.17
CA GLY A 101 7.83 19.33 -14.93
C GLY A 101 8.63 18.04 -14.88
N MET A 102 8.08 16.93 -15.36
CA MET A 102 8.77 15.64 -15.49
C MET A 102 9.95 15.74 -16.47
N ALA A 103 9.74 16.36 -17.64
CA ALA A 103 10.81 16.56 -18.61
C ALA A 103 11.94 17.42 -18.02
N VAL A 104 11.59 18.56 -17.39
CA VAL A 104 12.57 19.47 -16.76
C VAL A 104 13.31 18.78 -15.60
N ALA A 105 12.64 17.97 -14.79
CA ALA A 105 13.28 17.18 -13.73
C ALA A 105 14.37 16.26 -14.30
N LYS A 106 14.06 15.55 -15.39
CA LYS A 106 14.97 14.61 -16.06
C LYS A 106 16.10 15.34 -16.81
N LEU A 107 15.85 16.53 -17.35
CA LEU A 107 16.90 17.42 -17.86
C LEU A 107 17.87 17.82 -16.74
N SER A 108 17.38 18.13 -15.54
CA SER A 108 18.26 18.41 -14.38
C SER A 108 19.16 17.22 -14.05
N VAL A 109 18.64 15.98 -14.08
CA VAL A 109 19.45 14.75 -13.93
C VAL A 109 20.53 14.67 -15.02
N GLY A 110 20.13 14.86 -16.28
CA GLY A 110 21.04 14.76 -17.43
C GLY A 110 22.16 15.81 -17.38
N PHE A 111 21.86 17.07 -17.04
CA PHE A 111 22.87 18.10 -16.84
C PHE A 111 23.80 17.79 -15.66
N PHE A 112 23.26 17.26 -14.55
CA PHE A 112 24.07 16.80 -13.43
C PHE A 112 25.04 15.69 -13.85
N LEU A 113 24.60 14.73 -14.66
CA LEU A 113 25.46 13.66 -15.19
C LEU A 113 26.49 14.17 -16.20
N LEU A 114 26.12 15.11 -17.09
CA LEU A 114 27.04 15.73 -18.04
C LEU A 114 28.19 16.47 -17.37
N ARG A 115 28.00 16.98 -16.15
CA ARG A 115 29.07 17.61 -15.35
C ARG A 115 30.09 16.60 -14.84
N ILE A 116 29.68 15.34 -14.65
CA ILE A 116 30.52 14.28 -14.08
C ILE A 116 31.23 13.48 -15.18
N VAL A 117 30.57 13.29 -16.33
CA VAL A 117 31.06 12.47 -17.44
C VAL A 117 32.02 13.25 -18.33
N VAL A 118 33.17 12.63 -18.63
CA VAL A 118 34.18 13.20 -19.54
C VAL A 118 34.14 12.55 -20.94
N ASP A 119 33.79 11.26 -21.04
CA ASP A 119 33.83 10.50 -22.29
C ASP A 119 32.79 10.98 -23.32
N LYS A 120 33.23 11.22 -24.56
CA LYS A 120 32.39 11.79 -25.63
C LYS A 120 31.16 10.93 -25.96
N TRP A 121 31.32 9.62 -26.10
CA TRP A 121 30.21 8.69 -26.40
C TRP A 121 29.12 8.71 -25.31
N GLN A 122 29.53 8.75 -24.04
CA GLN A 122 28.63 8.81 -22.90
C GLN A 122 27.88 10.14 -22.84
N ARG A 123 28.56 11.27 -23.14
CA ARG A 123 27.91 12.58 -23.25
C ARG A 123 26.90 12.62 -24.40
N MET A 124 27.19 12.00 -25.55
CA MET A 124 26.24 11.89 -26.67
C MET A 124 24.99 11.11 -26.26
N LEU A 125 25.13 10.00 -25.54
CA LEU A 125 23.96 9.23 -25.04
C LEU A 125 23.10 10.06 -24.09
N ILE A 126 23.70 10.81 -23.16
CA ILE A 126 22.94 11.68 -22.25
C ILE A 126 22.20 12.77 -23.05
N TRP A 127 22.87 13.45 -23.99
CA TRP A 127 22.22 14.44 -24.87
C TRP A 127 21.08 13.83 -25.69
N PHE A 128 21.26 12.63 -26.24
CA PHE A 128 20.22 11.93 -26.98
C PHE A 128 19.00 11.63 -26.11
N THR A 129 19.19 11.10 -24.89
CA THR A 129 18.07 10.84 -23.96
C THR A 129 17.34 12.10 -23.53
N MET A 130 18.06 13.19 -23.26
CA MET A 130 17.46 14.49 -22.93
C MET A 130 16.68 15.08 -24.11
N ALA A 131 17.26 15.08 -25.30
CA ALA A 131 16.66 15.66 -26.50
C ALA A 131 15.42 14.86 -26.94
N SER A 132 15.50 13.52 -26.97
CA SER A 132 14.37 12.66 -27.31
C SER A 132 13.22 12.79 -26.31
N LEU A 133 13.50 12.79 -25.00
CA LEU A 133 12.47 12.98 -23.98
C LEU A 133 11.80 14.36 -24.09
N SER A 134 12.58 15.42 -24.31
CA SER A 134 12.05 16.77 -24.47
C SER A 134 11.17 16.88 -25.71
N ALA A 135 11.57 16.26 -26.82
CA ALA A 135 10.81 16.25 -28.06
C ALA A 135 9.47 15.51 -27.90
N VAL A 136 9.48 14.31 -27.30
CA VAL A 136 8.26 13.52 -27.05
C VAL A 136 7.33 14.24 -26.07
N SER A 137 7.89 14.86 -25.02
CA SER A 137 7.11 15.64 -24.05
C SER A 137 6.47 16.88 -24.68
N ALA A 138 7.20 17.61 -25.52
CA ALA A 138 6.67 18.78 -26.23
C ALA A 138 5.57 18.39 -27.21
N LEU A 139 5.78 17.32 -27.98
CA LEU A 139 4.78 16.78 -28.90
C LEU A 139 3.50 16.39 -28.15
N CYS A 140 3.63 15.64 -27.04
CA CYS A 140 2.49 15.23 -26.23
C CYS A 140 1.74 16.44 -25.65
N ALA A 141 2.44 17.46 -25.17
CA ALA A 141 1.81 18.67 -24.63
C ALA A 141 1.04 19.46 -25.70
N ILE A 142 1.55 19.54 -26.93
CA ILE A 142 0.86 20.18 -28.05
C ILE A 142 -0.39 19.39 -28.42
N LEU A 143 -0.25 18.07 -28.63
CA LEU A 143 -1.35 17.18 -29.02
C LEU A 143 -2.46 17.11 -27.97
N PHE A 144 -2.10 17.22 -26.68
CA PHE A 144 -3.05 17.22 -25.56
C PHE A 144 -4.08 18.34 -25.68
N TRP A 145 -3.68 19.52 -26.17
CA TRP A 145 -4.57 20.67 -26.37
C TRP A 145 -5.18 20.73 -27.78
N THR A 146 -4.59 20.09 -28.78
CA THR A 146 -5.06 20.14 -30.19
C THR A 146 -5.87 18.92 -30.65
N GLN A 147 -6.20 17.99 -29.74
CA GLN A 147 -6.94 16.75 -30.07
C GLN A 147 -8.37 16.97 -30.57
N CYS A 148 -9.05 18.06 -30.19
CA CYS A 148 -10.40 18.36 -30.63
C CYS A 148 -10.54 19.80 -31.16
N THR A 149 -11.45 19.98 -32.12
CA THR A 149 -11.83 21.27 -32.70
C THR A 149 -13.34 21.48 -32.52
N PRO A 150 -13.79 22.45 -31.72
CA PRO A 150 -13.01 23.39 -30.90
C PRO A 150 -12.45 22.74 -29.61
N VAL A 151 -11.39 23.34 -29.03
CA VAL A 151 -10.66 22.80 -27.84
C VAL A 151 -11.59 22.62 -26.63
N GLN A 152 -12.63 23.45 -26.53
CA GLN A 152 -13.66 23.42 -25.50
C GLN A 152 -14.33 22.03 -25.38
N LYS A 153 -14.42 21.30 -26.48
CA LYS A 153 -15.01 19.95 -26.51
C LYS A 153 -14.25 18.93 -25.64
N ILE A 154 -12.99 19.17 -25.30
CA ILE A 154 -12.22 18.26 -24.45
C ILE A 154 -12.75 18.27 -23.01
N PHE A 155 -13.08 19.46 -22.48
CA PHE A 155 -13.51 19.63 -21.10
C PHE A 155 -15.03 19.84 -20.95
N ASP A 156 -15.75 20.10 -22.03
CA ASP A 156 -17.22 20.11 -22.09
C ASP A 156 -17.73 19.28 -23.29
N PRO A 157 -17.62 17.94 -23.21
CA PRO A 157 -17.92 17.05 -24.34
C PRO A 157 -19.41 16.94 -24.66
N ILE A 158 -20.29 17.25 -23.70
CA ILE A 158 -21.74 17.09 -23.82
C ILE A 158 -22.37 18.30 -24.52
N ARG A 159 -21.96 19.53 -24.14
CA ARG A 159 -22.60 20.76 -24.66
C ARG A 159 -21.88 21.34 -25.86
N THR A 160 -20.60 21.01 -26.06
CA THR A 160 -19.80 21.57 -27.17
C THR A 160 -19.85 20.68 -28.41
N GLU A 161 -20.52 21.16 -29.45
CA GLU A 161 -20.46 20.54 -30.78
C GLU A 161 -19.05 20.66 -31.38
N GLY A 162 -18.61 19.61 -32.08
CA GLY A 162 -17.26 19.55 -32.64
C GLY A 162 -16.80 18.12 -32.90
N VAL A 163 -15.58 17.97 -33.41
CA VAL A 163 -15.00 16.65 -33.71
C VAL A 163 -13.63 16.53 -33.03
N CYS A 164 -13.34 15.36 -32.46
CA CYS A 164 -12.02 15.01 -31.96
C CYS A 164 -11.29 14.23 -33.04
N ASN A 165 -10.20 14.80 -33.57
CA ASN A 165 -9.52 14.32 -34.77
C ASN A 165 -8.67 13.08 -34.49
N PHE A 166 -8.20 12.92 -33.25
CA PHE A 166 -7.37 11.79 -32.81
C PHE A 166 -7.47 11.60 -31.30
N SER A 167 -7.12 10.40 -30.81
CA SER A 167 -7.05 10.10 -29.38
C SER A 167 -5.65 10.42 -28.82
N ILE A 168 -5.58 11.07 -27.66
CA ILE A 168 -4.31 11.41 -26.98
C ILE A 168 -3.67 10.23 -26.24
N THR A 169 -4.45 9.22 -25.86
CA THR A 169 -4.01 8.06 -25.07
C THR A 169 -2.75 7.36 -25.61
N PRO A 170 -2.62 7.03 -26.91
CA PRO A 170 -1.40 6.39 -27.43
C PRO A 170 -0.16 7.28 -27.32
N PHE A 171 -0.30 8.59 -27.52
CA PHE A 171 0.81 9.54 -27.39
C PHE A 171 1.23 9.72 -25.93
N ALA A 172 0.28 9.84 -25.01
CA ALA A 172 0.53 9.92 -23.57
C ALA A 172 1.17 8.63 -23.03
N THR A 173 0.75 7.46 -23.54
CA THR A 173 1.37 6.16 -23.23
C THR A 173 2.81 6.11 -23.73
N THR A 174 3.07 6.59 -24.95
CA THR A 174 4.43 6.65 -25.52
C THR A 174 5.35 7.56 -24.69
N LEU A 175 4.86 8.73 -24.28
CA LEU A 175 5.57 9.61 -23.34
C LEU A 175 5.85 8.88 -22.01
N GLY A 176 4.85 8.15 -21.49
CA GLY A 176 4.98 7.31 -20.30
C GLY A 176 6.14 6.33 -20.38
N VAL A 177 6.18 5.53 -21.45
CA VAL A 177 7.26 4.57 -21.71
C VAL A 177 8.61 5.27 -21.83
N TRP A 178 8.70 6.40 -22.55
CA TRP A 178 9.96 7.13 -22.71
C TRP A 178 10.47 7.72 -21.40
N CYS A 179 9.56 8.20 -20.55
CA CYS A 179 9.85 8.64 -19.19
C CYS A 179 10.47 7.51 -18.35
N VAL A 180 9.86 6.33 -18.36
CA VAL A 180 10.33 5.15 -17.61
C VAL A 180 11.71 4.69 -18.12
N LEU A 181 11.90 4.66 -19.44
CA LEU A 181 13.19 4.33 -20.04
C LEU A 181 14.29 5.31 -19.62
N ALA A 182 13.98 6.61 -19.58
CA ALA A 182 14.91 7.63 -19.11
C ALA A 182 15.27 7.45 -17.63
N ASP A 183 14.31 7.09 -16.77
CA ASP A 183 14.56 6.85 -15.34
C ASP A 183 15.50 5.67 -15.10
N PHE A 184 15.24 4.53 -15.76
CA PHE A 184 16.14 3.38 -15.67
C PHE A 184 17.51 3.68 -16.29
N PHE A 185 17.56 4.39 -17.41
CA PHE A 185 18.82 4.81 -18.01
C PHE A 185 19.64 5.65 -17.04
N PHE A 186 19.06 6.70 -16.45
CA PHE A 186 19.76 7.56 -15.50
C PHE A 186 20.07 6.88 -14.17
N ALA A 187 19.31 5.87 -13.76
CA ALA A 187 19.63 5.07 -12.58
C ALA A 187 20.82 4.12 -12.81
N ILE A 188 20.89 3.47 -13.99
CA ILE A 188 21.93 2.48 -14.32
C ILE A 188 23.24 3.15 -14.74
N PHE A 189 23.15 4.26 -15.47
CA PHE A 189 24.29 4.91 -16.10
C PHE A 189 25.43 5.28 -15.10
N PRO A 190 25.15 5.87 -13.93
CA PRO A 190 26.15 6.16 -12.89
C PRO A 190 26.82 4.90 -12.36
N TRP A 191 26.10 3.78 -12.25
CA TRP A 191 26.67 2.51 -11.80
C TRP A 191 27.72 1.97 -12.77
N VAL A 192 27.45 2.06 -14.08
CA VAL A 192 28.38 1.62 -15.14
C VAL A 192 29.61 2.53 -15.21
N PHE A 193 29.40 3.85 -15.17
CA PHE A 193 30.46 4.84 -15.30
C PHE A 193 31.37 4.93 -14.06
N ILE A 194 30.77 5.10 -12.87
CA ILE A 194 31.52 5.36 -11.64
C ILE A 194 32.42 4.16 -11.28
N TRP A 195 32.12 2.97 -11.78
CA TRP A 195 32.94 1.77 -11.56
C TRP A 195 34.39 1.92 -12.01
N LYS A 196 34.63 2.62 -13.12
CA LYS A 196 35.96 2.84 -13.69
C LYS A 196 36.67 4.11 -13.17
N LEU A 197 35.97 4.97 -12.44
CA LEU A 197 36.48 6.28 -12.01
C LEU A 197 37.16 6.25 -10.63
N ASN A 198 38.32 6.91 -10.53
CA ASN A 198 39.22 6.90 -9.37
C ASN A 198 38.85 7.99 -8.33
N MET A 199 37.60 8.02 -7.86
CA MET A 199 37.09 8.99 -6.88
C MET A 199 37.17 8.49 -5.43
N LYS A 200 37.15 9.43 -4.46
CA LYS A 200 37.04 9.09 -3.02
C LYS A 200 35.76 8.29 -2.78
N GLN A 201 35.88 7.14 -2.12
CA GLN A 201 34.78 6.16 -2.05
C GLN A 201 33.48 6.72 -1.47
N LYS A 202 33.57 7.64 -0.49
CA LYS A 202 32.40 8.32 0.07
C LYS A 202 31.62 9.11 -1.00
N GLU A 203 32.28 9.73 -1.98
CA GLU A 203 31.65 10.47 -3.10
C GLU A 203 31.01 9.54 -4.11
N LYS A 204 31.73 8.48 -4.46
CA LYS A 204 31.25 7.38 -5.31
C LYS A 204 29.95 6.76 -4.77
N ILE A 205 29.86 6.54 -3.46
CA ILE A 205 28.67 5.94 -2.82
C ILE A 205 27.49 6.90 -2.77
N THR A 206 27.71 8.16 -2.38
CA THR A 206 26.61 9.14 -2.31
C THR A 206 25.98 9.34 -3.68
N ILE A 207 26.79 9.43 -4.74
CA ILE A 207 26.30 9.61 -6.12
C ILE A 207 25.60 8.33 -6.61
N ALA A 208 26.21 7.15 -6.46
CA ALA A 208 25.57 5.90 -6.92
C ALA A 208 24.32 5.52 -6.11
N GLY A 209 24.35 5.75 -4.79
CA GLY A 209 23.23 5.48 -3.89
C GLY A 209 22.04 6.41 -4.13
N SER A 210 22.29 7.71 -4.33
CA SER A 210 21.22 8.66 -4.69
C SER A 210 20.60 8.31 -6.03
N MET A 211 21.42 8.02 -7.05
CA MET A 211 20.93 7.63 -8.38
C MET A 211 20.12 6.32 -8.40
N SER A 212 20.29 5.48 -7.38
CA SER A 212 19.48 4.25 -7.24
C SER A 212 18.01 4.54 -6.89
N PHE A 213 17.68 5.73 -6.36
CA PHE A 213 16.29 6.18 -6.22
C PHE A 213 15.59 6.38 -7.57
N GLY A 214 16.34 6.48 -8.67
CA GLY A 214 15.78 6.48 -10.04
C GLY A 214 15.01 5.21 -10.39
N PHE A 215 15.32 4.06 -9.77
CA PHE A 215 14.50 2.85 -9.93
C PHE A 215 13.10 3.00 -9.31
N VAL A 216 13.00 3.73 -8.19
CA VAL A 216 11.70 4.01 -7.54
C VAL A 216 10.89 5.00 -8.37
N ALA A 217 11.55 6.02 -8.94
CA ALA A 217 10.90 6.93 -9.90
C ALA A 217 10.38 6.17 -11.13
N GLY A 218 11.20 5.29 -11.71
CA GLY A 218 10.79 4.44 -12.83
C GLY A 218 9.63 3.51 -12.50
N ALA A 219 9.58 2.94 -11.28
CA ALA A 219 8.44 2.15 -10.82
C ALA A 219 7.15 2.98 -10.72
N CYS A 220 7.22 4.21 -10.19
CA CYS A 220 6.07 5.13 -10.18
C CYS A 220 5.61 5.45 -11.62
N GLY A 221 6.56 5.67 -12.52
CA GLY A 221 6.28 5.91 -13.94
C GLY A 221 5.65 4.71 -14.66
N ILE A 222 5.97 3.48 -14.28
CA ILE A 222 5.31 2.27 -14.82
C ILE A 222 3.84 2.26 -14.44
N VAL A 223 3.53 2.46 -13.14
CA VAL A 223 2.13 2.47 -12.67
C VAL A 223 1.37 3.61 -13.33
N ARG A 224 1.94 4.82 -13.39
CA ARG A 224 1.34 5.94 -14.12
C ARG A 224 1.04 5.59 -15.58
N THR A 225 1.99 4.98 -16.28
CA THR A 225 1.83 4.62 -17.70
C THR A 225 0.75 3.54 -17.87
N TYR A 226 0.63 2.62 -16.92
CA TYR A 226 -0.45 1.63 -16.88
C TYR A 226 -1.83 2.30 -16.72
N GLU A 227 -1.97 3.26 -15.79
CA GLU A 227 -3.22 4.01 -15.60
C GLU A 227 -3.64 4.78 -16.87
N VAL A 228 -2.68 5.37 -17.60
CA VAL A 228 -2.97 6.02 -18.91
C VAL A 228 -3.45 5.00 -19.94
N ALA A 229 -2.78 3.84 -20.02
CA ALA A 229 -3.00 2.86 -21.07
C ALA A 229 -4.34 2.12 -20.94
N ASN A 230 -4.84 1.94 -19.71
CA ASN A 230 -6.09 1.20 -19.46
C ASN A 230 -7.35 2.01 -19.81
N GLY A 231 -7.19 3.29 -20.18
CA GLY A 231 -8.28 4.19 -20.56
C GLY A 231 -9.10 4.69 -19.37
N PHE A 232 -9.81 5.81 -19.58
CA PHE A 232 -10.73 6.38 -18.59
C PHE A 232 -12.17 5.95 -18.93
N THR A 233 -12.99 5.66 -17.91
CA THR A 233 -14.42 5.37 -18.12
C THR A 233 -15.20 6.68 -18.30
N ALA A 234 -16.54 6.59 -18.35
CA ALA A 234 -17.42 7.76 -18.35
C ALA A 234 -17.20 8.67 -17.12
N ASN A 235 -16.60 8.17 -16.02
CA ASN A 235 -16.30 8.93 -14.81
C ASN A 235 -14.85 9.46 -14.78
N TYR A 236 -14.46 10.25 -15.79
CA TYR A 236 -13.08 10.74 -15.95
C TYR A 236 -12.54 11.48 -14.70
N THR A 237 -13.36 12.27 -14.00
CA THR A 237 -12.96 13.02 -12.79
C THR A 237 -12.55 12.14 -11.60
N LEU A 238 -13.00 10.88 -11.58
CA LEU A 238 -12.70 9.91 -10.52
C LEU A 238 -11.55 8.99 -10.94
N ASP A 239 -11.54 8.56 -12.20
CA ASP A 239 -10.55 7.62 -12.75
C ASP A 239 -9.17 8.27 -12.94
N THR A 240 -9.11 9.59 -13.10
CA THR A 240 -7.84 10.32 -13.28
C THR A 240 -7.07 10.52 -11.97
N VAL A 241 -7.70 10.26 -10.81
CA VAL A 241 -7.08 10.42 -9.48
C VAL A 241 -5.78 9.62 -9.29
N PRO A 242 -5.73 8.29 -9.52
CA PRO A 242 -4.50 7.51 -9.40
C PRO A 242 -3.39 8.01 -10.32
N LEU A 243 -3.71 8.36 -11.57
CA LEU A 243 -2.76 8.93 -12.52
C LEU A 243 -2.05 10.16 -11.95
N ILE A 244 -2.84 11.08 -11.36
CA ILE A 244 -2.32 12.33 -10.81
C ILE A 244 -1.38 12.09 -9.64
N ILE A 245 -1.77 11.20 -8.73
CA ILE A 245 -0.97 10.85 -7.56
C ILE A 245 0.38 10.23 -7.99
N TRP A 246 0.36 9.28 -8.94
CA TRP A 246 1.57 8.63 -9.42
C TRP A 246 2.48 9.59 -10.21
N SER A 247 1.90 10.55 -10.95
CA SER A 247 2.65 11.61 -11.63
C SER A 247 3.42 12.50 -10.67
N ALA A 248 2.76 12.94 -9.59
CA ALA A 248 3.44 13.73 -8.55
C ALA A 248 4.48 12.91 -7.79
N ALA A 249 4.22 11.63 -7.53
CA ALA A 249 5.18 10.73 -6.90
C ALA A 249 6.44 10.54 -7.75
N GLU A 250 6.30 10.30 -9.05
CA GLU A 250 7.43 10.20 -10.00
C GLU A 250 8.28 11.47 -9.98
N MET A 251 7.64 12.64 -10.09
CA MET A 251 8.34 13.94 -10.02
C MET A 251 9.04 14.14 -8.68
N ALA A 252 8.37 13.84 -7.57
CA ALA A 252 8.89 14.07 -6.23
C ALA A 252 10.11 13.18 -5.94
N VAL A 253 10.03 11.89 -6.27
CA VAL A 253 11.14 10.95 -6.11
C VAL A 253 12.32 11.36 -6.99
N THR A 254 12.07 11.81 -8.22
CA THR A 254 13.11 12.31 -9.13
C THR A 254 13.83 13.53 -8.53
N LEU A 255 13.10 14.49 -7.97
CA LEU A 255 13.70 15.65 -7.30
C LEU A 255 14.52 15.24 -6.06
N ILE A 256 13.98 14.37 -5.21
CA ILE A 256 14.70 13.87 -4.02
C ILE A 256 16.01 13.16 -4.43
N CYS A 257 15.94 12.31 -5.46
CA CYS A 257 17.08 11.59 -6.04
C CYS A 257 18.22 12.56 -6.43
N ILE A 258 17.89 13.66 -7.11
CA ILE A 258 18.89 14.67 -7.54
C ILE A 258 19.37 15.53 -6.37
N GLY A 259 18.51 15.80 -5.39
CA GLY A 259 18.79 16.65 -4.23
C GLY A 259 19.86 16.07 -3.29
N ILE A 260 19.76 14.78 -2.96
CA ILE A 260 20.61 14.10 -1.96
C ILE A 260 22.13 14.31 -2.14
N PRO A 261 22.74 14.10 -3.33
CA PRO A 261 24.20 14.14 -3.45
C PRO A 261 24.81 15.52 -3.19
N ILE A 262 24.03 16.60 -3.37
CA ILE A 262 24.50 17.98 -3.23
C ILE A 262 24.32 18.53 -1.81
N LEU A 263 23.51 17.88 -0.97
CA LEU A 263 23.33 18.23 0.44
C LEU A 263 24.49 17.78 1.35
N ARG A 264 25.40 16.95 0.84
CA ARG A 264 26.51 16.40 1.61
C ARG A 264 27.48 17.43 2.25
N PRO A 265 27.97 18.48 1.56
CA PRO A 265 28.82 19.48 2.19
C PRO A 265 28.14 20.21 3.35
N LEU A 266 26.83 20.48 3.23
CA LEU A 266 26.01 21.02 4.33
C LEU A 266 25.98 20.04 5.51
N TRP A 267 25.67 18.76 5.26
CA TRP A 267 25.66 17.73 6.30
C TRP A 267 27.00 17.62 7.03
N ARG A 268 28.12 17.69 6.29
CA ARG A 268 29.46 17.70 6.90
C ARG A 268 29.66 18.90 7.81
N ARG A 269 29.19 20.09 7.43
CA ARG A 269 29.33 21.31 8.23
C ARG A 269 28.51 21.24 9.52
N VAL A 270 27.27 20.75 9.44
CA VAL A 270 26.38 20.59 10.61
C VAL A 270 26.92 19.53 11.58
N VAL A 271 27.32 18.35 11.09
CA VAL A 271 27.82 17.25 11.93
C VAL A 271 29.23 17.50 12.47
N HIS A 272 30.10 18.22 11.75
CA HIS A 272 31.39 18.63 12.33
C HIS A 272 31.23 19.79 13.30
N SER A 273 30.22 20.67 13.14
CA SER A 273 29.94 21.73 14.11
C SER A 273 29.52 21.19 15.49
N SER A 274 28.89 20.01 15.56
CA SER A 274 28.56 19.35 16.83
C SER A 274 29.74 18.62 17.49
N ASN A 275 30.78 18.28 16.72
CA ASN A 275 32.03 17.71 17.26
C ASN A 275 33.06 18.79 17.61
N LEU A 276 33.04 19.94 16.93
CA LEU A 276 33.89 21.10 17.22
C LEU A 276 33.57 21.73 18.58
N SER A 277 32.32 21.69 19.06
CA SER A 277 31.97 22.12 20.42
C SER A 277 32.55 21.18 21.49
N SER A 278 32.67 19.89 21.19
CA SER A 278 33.26 18.89 22.08
C SER A 278 34.80 18.97 22.06
N GLU A 279 35.43 19.07 20.89
CA GLU A 279 36.89 19.25 20.76
C GLU A 279 37.37 20.59 21.33
N ARG A 280 36.60 21.68 21.20
CA ARG A 280 36.98 22.98 21.80
C ARG A 280 36.81 22.97 23.33
N TYR A 281 35.92 22.13 23.87
CA TYR A 281 35.79 21.92 25.31
C TYR A 281 36.93 21.05 25.87
N TYR A 282 37.25 19.93 25.20
CA TYR A 282 38.39 19.08 25.59
C TYR A 282 39.74 19.81 25.43
N ARG A 283 39.95 20.55 24.34
CA ARG A 283 41.18 21.33 24.13
C ARG A 283 41.33 22.50 25.11
N LYS A 284 40.23 23.12 25.53
CA LYS A 284 40.25 24.17 26.57
C LYS A 284 40.50 23.58 27.96
N GLN A 285 40.13 22.33 28.19
CA GLN A 285 40.43 21.60 29.43
C GLN A 285 41.89 21.10 29.46
N GLU A 286 42.44 20.71 28.31
CA GLU A 286 43.85 20.33 28.13
C GLU A 286 44.81 21.53 28.21
N GLU A 287 44.41 22.69 27.66
CA GLU A 287 45.13 23.96 27.83
C GLU A 287 45.14 24.40 29.31
N HIS A 288 44.02 24.24 30.04
CA HIS A 288 43.92 24.60 31.45
C HIS A 288 44.69 23.64 32.39
N SER A 289 44.82 22.35 32.03
CA SER A 289 45.66 21.39 32.75
C SER A 289 47.15 21.59 32.51
N ASN A 290 47.55 21.95 31.28
CA ASN A 290 48.95 22.25 30.94
C ASN A 290 49.41 23.58 31.56
N GLU A 291 48.51 24.56 31.67
CA GLU A 291 48.79 25.84 32.36
C GLU A 291 48.91 25.66 33.89
N GLN A 292 48.18 24.71 34.49
CA GLN A 292 48.34 24.34 35.90
C GLN A 292 49.63 23.54 36.16
N ALA A 293 50.02 22.63 35.25
CA ALA A 293 51.30 21.92 35.35
C ALA A 293 52.50 22.86 35.19
N TYR A 294 52.43 23.82 34.27
CA TYR A 294 53.45 24.83 34.04
C TYR A 294 53.60 25.80 35.23
N ASN A 295 52.49 26.23 35.85
CA ASN A 295 52.53 27.07 37.05
C ASN A 295 53.02 26.31 38.30
N MET A 296 52.80 25.00 38.37
CA MET A 296 53.35 24.14 39.43
C MET A 296 54.88 24.02 39.30
N ASP A 297 55.40 23.79 38.08
CA ASP A 297 56.84 23.73 37.79
C ASP A 297 57.55 25.07 38.03
N ILE A 298 56.91 26.21 37.69
CA ILE A 298 57.45 27.55 37.99
C ILE A 298 57.49 27.84 39.51
N SER A 299 56.50 27.37 40.28
CA SER A 299 56.50 27.51 41.75
C SER A 299 57.57 26.66 42.44
N ILE A 300 57.95 25.53 41.82
CA ILE A 300 59.03 24.66 42.29
C ILE A 300 60.38 25.29 41.91
N ALA A 301 60.50 25.86 40.71
CA ALA A 301 61.72 26.54 40.25
C ALA A 301 62.02 27.84 41.01
N SER A 302 61.02 28.60 41.46
CA SER A 302 61.22 29.83 42.24
C SER A 302 61.67 29.58 43.69
N LYS A 303 61.59 28.33 44.18
CA LYS A 303 61.97 27.95 45.54
C LYS A 303 63.45 27.58 45.68
N TYR A 304 64.18 27.45 44.57
CA TYR A 304 65.62 27.13 44.56
C TYR A 304 66.44 28.30 44.01
N HIS A 305 66.79 29.24 44.90
CA HIS A 305 67.81 30.25 44.62
C HIS A 305 69.21 29.62 44.64
N VAL A 306 69.93 29.65 43.51
CA VAL A 306 71.39 29.53 43.47
C VAL A 306 71.95 30.87 42.99
N ARG A 307 72.70 31.55 43.86
CA ARG A 307 73.43 32.79 43.54
C ARG A 307 74.59 32.46 42.61
N TYR A 308 74.79 33.31 41.60
CA TYR A 308 76.12 33.54 41.03
C TYR A 308 76.39 35.04 40.93
N ASN A 309 77.60 35.42 41.33
CA ASN A 309 78.11 36.78 41.38
C ASN A 309 78.82 37.15 40.07
N ASP A 310 78.83 38.46 39.83
CA ASP A 310 79.76 39.25 39.00
C ASP A 310 79.56 39.34 37.47
N GLY A 311 79.10 40.53 37.06
CA GLY A 311 79.78 41.34 36.03
C GLY A 311 79.19 41.38 34.61
N GLY A 312 78.46 42.46 34.28
CA GLY A 312 78.46 43.04 32.92
C GLY A 312 77.11 43.23 32.19
N ILE A 313 76.69 44.51 32.09
CA ILE A 313 75.94 45.24 31.03
C ILE A 313 74.58 44.66 30.51
N PRO A 314 73.49 45.47 30.44
CA PRO A 314 72.19 45.00 29.96
C PRO A 314 72.08 45.08 28.44
N ILE A 315 71.39 44.12 27.80
CA ILE A 315 70.91 44.25 26.42
C ILE A 315 69.38 44.14 26.39
N ASP A 316 68.81 45.20 25.81
CA ASP A 316 67.40 45.53 25.67
C ASP A 316 66.68 44.60 24.68
N LEU A 317 65.67 43.88 25.17
CA LEU A 317 64.99 42.77 24.47
C LEU A 317 63.86 43.23 23.52
N ASN A 318 63.83 44.50 23.12
CA ASN A 318 62.73 45.08 22.32
C ASN A 318 63.06 45.31 20.84
N ARG A 319 64.21 44.85 20.34
CA ARG A 319 64.63 45.12 18.94
C ARG A 319 64.80 43.90 18.02
N LEU A 320 64.26 42.74 18.40
CA LEU A 320 64.29 41.50 17.59
C LEU A 320 62.90 40.99 17.17
N LEU A 321 61.87 41.85 17.18
CA LEU A 321 60.51 41.50 16.72
C LEU A 321 60.11 42.25 15.45
N SER A 322 60.97 42.27 14.43
CA SER A 322 60.50 42.51 13.06
C SER A 322 61.24 41.65 12.06
N SER A 323 60.44 41.01 11.19
CA SER A 323 60.85 40.15 10.07
C SER A 323 61.33 38.75 10.47
N THR A 324 60.48 37.75 10.23
CA THR A 324 60.84 36.58 9.41
C THR A 324 59.60 35.72 9.13
N SER A 325 59.24 35.67 7.85
CA SER A 325 58.62 34.50 7.23
C SER A 325 59.58 33.31 7.34
N TYR A 326 59.01 32.13 7.58
CA TYR A 326 59.47 30.78 7.21
C TYR A 326 60.94 30.54 6.81
N LEU A 327 61.50 29.48 7.43
CA LEU A 327 62.65 28.64 7.05
C LEU A 327 64.05 29.00 7.57
N ALA A 328 64.63 28.01 8.28
CA ALA A 328 66.02 27.82 8.68
C ALA A 328 66.47 28.72 9.85
N ILE A 329 67.14 28.28 10.92
CA ILE A 329 68.20 27.27 11.09
C ILE A 329 68.17 26.85 12.58
N MET A 330 68.35 25.57 12.91
CA MET A 330 69.18 25.21 14.07
C MET A 330 69.93 23.92 13.75
N ALA A 331 71.20 24.11 13.40
CA ALA A 331 72.23 23.10 13.35
C ALA A 331 72.88 22.95 14.73
N GLY A 332 73.44 21.77 15.00
CA GLY A 332 74.69 21.66 15.74
C GLY A 332 74.65 21.24 17.21
N GLN A 333 74.97 19.96 17.42
CA GLN A 333 75.98 19.46 18.38
C GLN A 333 75.80 19.67 19.89
N TYR A 334 75.76 18.53 20.59
CA TYR A 334 76.46 18.37 21.87
C TYR A 334 77.38 17.14 21.80
N HIS A 335 78.65 17.37 22.14
CA HIS A 335 79.67 16.35 22.40
C HIS A 335 79.40 15.66 23.74
N ALA A 336 79.64 14.35 23.82
CA ALA A 336 79.78 13.63 25.07
C ALA A 336 81.24 13.70 25.55
N VAL A 337 81.43 14.07 26.82
CA VAL A 337 82.69 13.97 27.57
C VAL A 337 82.54 12.79 28.55
N GLU A 338 83.57 11.95 28.61
CA GLU A 338 83.66 10.68 29.34
C GLU A 338 83.53 10.80 30.87
N PRO A 339 83.21 9.68 31.54
CA PRO A 339 83.91 9.31 32.75
C PRO A 339 84.68 7.98 32.58
N ASN A 340 85.99 8.08 32.80
CA ASN A 340 86.91 7.00 33.10
C ASN A 340 86.44 6.12 34.28
N GLY A 341 86.73 4.82 34.22
CA GLY A 341 86.78 3.97 35.42
C GLY A 341 86.63 2.46 35.18
N GLN A 342 87.76 1.74 35.17
CA GLN A 342 87.91 0.28 35.07
C GLN A 342 87.29 -0.50 36.24
N HIS A 343 86.74 -1.69 36.00
CA HIS A 343 87.34 -2.99 36.40
C HIS A 343 86.53 -4.23 35.96
N ASN A 344 87.27 -5.24 35.51
CA ASN A 344 86.83 -6.58 35.08
C ASN A 344 86.40 -7.45 36.27
N ILE A 345 85.41 -8.35 36.06
CA ILE A 345 85.47 -9.72 36.60
C ILE A 345 84.90 -10.69 35.54
N GLU A 346 85.71 -11.70 35.24
CA GLU A 346 85.51 -12.78 34.29
C GLU A 346 84.86 -13.98 34.98
N LEU A 347 83.90 -14.66 34.33
CA LEU A 347 83.54 -16.04 34.65
C LEU A 347 83.34 -16.82 33.35
N GLN A 348 84.37 -17.61 33.01
CA GLN A 348 84.32 -18.67 32.01
C GLN A 348 83.31 -19.75 32.41
N PHE A 349 82.54 -20.25 31.43
CA PHE A 349 82.06 -21.63 31.48
C PHE A 349 82.41 -22.36 30.19
N GLN A 350 82.92 -23.57 30.41
CA GLN A 350 83.72 -24.41 29.55
C GLN A 350 82.82 -25.29 28.67
N ASN A 351 83.14 -25.41 27.38
CA ASN A 351 82.53 -26.39 26.47
C ASN A 351 83.10 -27.79 26.72
N SER A 352 82.26 -28.83 26.69
CA SER A 352 82.61 -30.13 26.07
C SER A 352 81.36 -30.91 25.65
N ALA A 353 81.50 -31.66 24.56
CA ALA A 353 80.43 -32.10 23.65
C ALA A 353 79.90 -33.52 23.93
N SER A 354 78.66 -33.80 23.50
CA SER A 354 78.27 -35.10 22.95
C SER A 354 77.04 -34.99 22.02
N ARG A 355 77.10 -35.66 20.87
CA ARG A 355 76.07 -35.71 19.81
C ARG A 355 74.93 -36.67 20.19
N ALA A 356 73.69 -36.20 20.11
CA ALA A 356 72.55 -36.94 19.59
C ALA A 356 71.53 -35.94 19.00
N PRO A 357 70.89 -36.19 17.85
CA PRO A 357 70.00 -35.22 17.23
C PRO A 357 68.65 -35.22 17.95
N SER A 358 68.41 -34.22 18.80
CA SER A 358 67.05 -33.91 19.26
C SER A 358 66.27 -33.27 18.10
N PRO A 359 65.02 -33.71 17.81
CA PRO A 359 64.15 -32.96 16.90
C PRO A 359 63.94 -31.55 17.49
N PRO A 360 63.79 -30.50 16.67
CA PRO A 360 63.62 -29.16 17.19
C PRO A 360 62.38 -29.12 18.11
N PRO A 361 62.44 -28.45 19.27
CA PRO A 361 61.26 -28.26 20.09
C PRO A 361 60.24 -27.47 19.27
N ARG A 362 59.07 -28.06 18.99
CA ARG A 362 57.97 -27.36 18.32
C ARG A 362 57.50 -26.25 19.25
N GLN A 363 57.99 -25.04 19.01
CA GLN A 363 57.61 -23.85 19.76
C GLN A 363 56.13 -23.55 19.50
N TYR A 364 55.34 -23.50 20.57
CA TYR A 364 53.92 -23.19 20.57
C TYR A 364 53.67 -21.78 20.03
N GLN A 365 52.83 -21.61 19.01
CA GLN A 365 52.66 -20.34 18.29
C GLN A 365 51.30 -19.65 18.54
N GLY A 366 50.27 -20.33 19.05
CA GLY A 366 48.92 -19.75 19.11
C GLY A 366 47.93 -20.29 20.15
N LEU A 367 46.84 -20.93 19.69
CA LEU A 367 45.73 -21.47 20.48
C LEU A 367 45.48 -22.96 20.18
N LEU A 368 45.53 -23.82 21.20
CA LEU A 368 45.12 -25.21 21.08
C LEU A 368 43.59 -25.34 20.96
N ALA A 369 43.11 -25.95 19.87
CA ALA A 369 41.70 -26.24 19.67
C ALA A 369 41.48 -27.60 18.99
N ARG A 370 40.40 -28.28 19.39
CA ARG A 370 39.94 -29.51 18.74
C ARG A 370 38.90 -29.19 17.68
N ARG A 371 38.83 -30.00 16.61
CA ARG A 371 37.74 -29.88 15.62
C ARG A 371 36.39 -30.07 16.30
N ARG A 372 35.45 -29.15 16.01
CA ARG A 372 34.06 -29.29 16.45
C ARG A 372 33.46 -30.56 15.84
N PRO A 373 32.75 -31.40 16.61
CA PRO A 373 32.08 -32.58 16.06
C PRO A 373 31.04 -32.13 15.04
N LYS A 374 31.05 -32.76 13.85
CA LYS A 374 30.15 -32.41 12.74
C LYS A 374 28.69 -32.37 13.21
N ALA A 375 28.27 -33.35 14.01
CA ALA A 375 26.92 -33.44 14.55
C ALA A 375 26.47 -32.17 15.29
N ARG A 376 27.34 -31.55 16.10
CA ARG A 376 27.00 -30.34 16.88
C ARG A 376 26.83 -29.10 15.99
N VAL A 377 27.60 -28.98 14.91
CA VAL A 377 27.45 -27.90 13.91
C VAL A 377 26.14 -28.07 13.14
N TRP A 378 25.85 -29.29 12.70
CA TRP A 378 24.59 -29.60 12.00
C TRP A 378 23.36 -29.40 12.89
N LEU A 379 23.39 -29.85 14.15
CA LEU A 379 22.31 -29.63 15.13
C LEU A 379 22.03 -28.13 15.37
N GLY A 380 23.07 -27.31 15.48
CA GLY A 380 22.91 -25.86 15.68
C GLY A 380 22.28 -25.15 14.48
N LEU A 381 22.61 -25.55 13.25
CA LEU A 381 22.03 -24.96 12.04
C LEU A 381 20.62 -25.49 11.74
N CYS A 382 20.39 -26.81 11.86
CA CYS A 382 19.07 -27.40 11.68
C CYS A 382 18.08 -26.92 12.75
N GLY A 383 18.52 -26.75 14.01
CA GLY A 383 17.68 -26.23 15.08
C GLY A 383 17.15 -24.83 14.79
N LYS A 384 17.98 -23.93 14.27
CA LYS A 384 17.53 -22.59 13.90
C LYS A 384 16.60 -22.62 12.68
N TRP A 385 16.91 -23.43 11.66
CA TRP A 385 16.03 -23.62 10.50
C TRP A 385 14.65 -24.16 10.89
N LEU A 386 14.57 -25.08 11.87
CA LEU A 386 13.29 -25.54 12.41
C LEU A 386 12.49 -24.41 13.06
N ILE A 387 13.15 -23.46 13.72
CA ILE A 387 12.48 -22.27 14.28
C ILE A 387 11.87 -21.41 13.17
N THR A 388 12.51 -21.26 12.02
CA THR A 388 11.91 -20.51 10.90
C THR A 388 10.72 -21.25 10.28
N ILE A 389 10.81 -22.57 10.11
CA ILE A 389 9.66 -23.39 9.68
C ILE A 389 8.51 -23.27 10.68
N MET A 390 8.78 -23.30 11.98
CA MET A 390 7.76 -23.16 13.02
C MET A 390 7.04 -21.80 12.94
N PHE A 391 7.77 -20.69 12.73
CA PHE A 391 7.13 -19.38 12.52
C PHE A 391 6.30 -19.34 11.23
N ILE A 392 6.76 -19.95 10.13
CA ILE A 392 5.99 -20.06 8.88
C ILE A 392 4.67 -20.79 9.14
N ILE A 393 4.71 -21.92 9.84
CA ILE A 393 3.51 -22.70 10.20
C ILE A 393 2.54 -21.86 11.04
N VAL A 394 3.02 -21.13 12.04
CA VAL A 394 2.17 -20.27 12.87
C VAL A 394 1.52 -19.16 12.06
N VAL A 395 2.25 -18.53 11.13
CA VAL A 395 1.67 -17.53 10.23
C VAL A 395 0.54 -18.13 9.38
N TYR A 396 0.73 -19.34 8.84
CA TYR A 396 -0.34 -20.05 8.13
C TYR A 396 -1.55 -20.35 9.01
N ILE A 397 -1.34 -20.83 10.24
CA ILE A 397 -2.43 -21.13 11.19
C ILE A 397 -3.24 -19.86 11.47
N VAL A 398 -2.57 -18.71 11.68
CA VAL A 398 -3.27 -17.43 11.87
C VAL A 398 -4.06 -17.05 10.62
N LEU A 399 -3.47 -17.13 9.42
CA LEU A 399 -4.16 -16.77 8.17
C LEU A 399 -5.37 -17.66 7.91
N ILE A 400 -5.23 -18.99 8.03
CA ILE A 400 -6.33 -19.94 7.83
C ILE A 400 -7.40 -19.76 8.90
N GLY A 401 -7.00 -19.65 10.18
CA GLY A 401 -7.93 -19.49 11.28
C GLY A 401 -8.81 -18.25 11.16
N TYR A 402 -8.24 -17.13 10.69
CA TYR A 402 -8.99 -15.90 10.46
C TYR A 402 -9.74 -15.87 9.11
N ALA A 403 -9.30 -16.65 8.11
CA ALA A 403 -10.01 -16.79 6.83
C ALA A 403 -11.30 -17.62 6.94
N LEU A 404 -11.43 -18.47 7.98
CA LEU A 404 -12.64 -19.26 8.25
C LEU A 404 -13.78 -18.44 8.88
N TYR A 405 -13.52 -17.20 9.33
CA TYR A 405 -14.58 -16.33 9.82
C TYR A 405 -15.33 -15.69 8.65
N ASP A 406 -16.61 -15.97 8.50
CA ASP A 406 -17.47 -15.31 7.52
C ASP A 406 -17.62 -13.80 7.80
N VAL A 407 -17.71 -13.45 9.08
CA VAL A 407 -17.77 -12.06 9.53
C VAL A 407 -16.93 -11.85 10.79
N MET A 408 -15.98 -10.93 10.68
CA MET A 408 -15.05 -10.52 11.72
C MET A 408 -15.48 -9.19 12.36
N THR A 409 -15.43 -9.11 13.68
CA THR A 409 -15.68 -7.86 14.40
C THR A 409 -14.43 -6.95 14.41
N SER A 410 -14.61 -5.66 14.67
CA SER A 410 -13.50 -4.68 14.78
C SER A 410 -12.43 -5.07 15.82
N LEU A 411 -12.81 -5.83 16.86
CA LEU A 411 -11.89 -6.34 17.87
C LEU A 411 -11.00 -7.46 17.30
N HIS A 412 -11.62 -8.45 16.64
CA HIS A 412 -10.92 -9.55 16.00
C HIS A 412 -9.95 -9.06 14.91
N LYS A 413 -10.31 -8.01 14.16
CA LYS A 413 -9.38 -7.36 13.20
C LYS A 413 -8.10 -6.85 13.87
N LYS A 414 -8.22 -6.21 15.03
CA LYS A 414 -7.05 -5.70 15.77
C LYS A 414 -6.15 -6.85 16.22
N TYR A 415 -6.73 -7.94 16.71
CA TYR A 415 -5.96 -9.13 17.09
C TYR A 415 -5.28 -9.78 15.88
N PHE A 416 -5.98 -9.95 14.76
CA PHE A 416 -5.40 -10.44 13.52
C PHE A 416 -4.20 -9.59 13.09
N ASN A 417 -4.38 -8.27 12.99
CA ASN A 417 -3.32 -7.33 12.60
C ASN A 417 -2.11 -7.37 13.54
N ALA A 418 -2.34 -7.47 14.85
CA ALA A 418 -1.27 -7.57 15.84
C ALA A 418 -0.50 -8.89 15.73
N LEU A 419 -1.21 -10.02 15.60
CA LEU A 419 -0.63 -11.35 15.50
C LEU A 419 0.18 -11.52 14.21
N ILE A 420 -0.41 -11.17 13.06
CA ILE A 420 0.26 -11.35 11.76
C ILE A 420 1.52 -10.48 11.67
N THR A 421 1.44 -9.22 12.09
CA THR A 421 2.58 -8.30 12.08
C THR A 421 3.66 -8.77 13.05
N GLY A 422 3.28 -9.20 14.27
CA GLY A 422 4.21 -9.71 15.27
C GLY A 422 4.97 -10.95 14.79
N PHE A 423 4.26 -11.94 14.21
CA PHE A 423 4.90 -13.16 13.72
C PHE A 423 5.74 -12.94 12.46
N LEU A 424 5.36 -12.01 11.57
CA LEU A 424 6.20 -11.64 10.42
C LEU A 424 7.50 -10.94 10.84
N ILE A 425 7.45 -10.06 11.84
CA ILE A 425 8.64 -9.44 12.42
C ILE A 425 9.53 -10.50 13.09
N ALA A 426 8.93 -11.41 13.87
CA ALA A 426 9.65 -12.51 14.51
C ALA A 426 10.33 -13.44 13.48
N LEU A 427 9.62 -13.77 12.40
CA LEU A 427 10.16 -14.52 11.27
C LEU A 427 11.33 -13.76 10.63
N GLY A 428 11.17 -12.47 10.35
CA GLY A 428 12.23 -11.60 9.84
C GLY A 428 13.49 -11.59 10.72
N MET A 429 13.34 -11.43 12.04
CA MET A 429 14.46 -11.46 12.99
C MET A 429 15.12 -12.84 13.08
N SER A 430 14.32 -13.92 13.10
CA SER A 430 14.82 -15.29 13.12
C SER A 430 15.66 -15.60 11.87
N THR A 431 15.18 -15.17 10.71
CA THR A 431 15.91 -15.33 9.44
C THR A 431 17.22 -14.57 9.41
N MET A 432 17.24 -13.33 9.94
CA MET A 432 18.45 -12.52 10.07
C MET A 432 19.47 -13.16 11.03
N SER A 433 19.01 -13.69 12.16
CA SER A 433 19.86 -14.35 13.16
C SER A 433 20.54 -15.60 12.59
N GLN A 434 19.85 -16.39 11.77
CA GLN A 434 20.44 -17.55 11.09
C GLN A 434 21.51 -17.15 10.08
N LEU A 435 21.16 -16.20 9.22
CA LEU A 435 22.02 -15.71 8.17
C LEU A 435 23.33 -15.17 8.76
N THR A 436 23.25 -14.29 9.75
CA THR A 436 24.44 -13.72 10.43
C THR A 436 25.31 -14.80 11.08
N HIS A 437 24.70 -15.82 11.70
CA HIS A 437 25.44 -16.94 12.28
C HIS A 437 26.17 -17.78 11.21
N ALA A 438 25.53 -18.07 10.08
CA ALA A 438 26.12 -18.83 8.98
C ALA A 438 27.39 -18.13 8.43
N VAL A 439 27.34 -16.80 8.30
CA VAL A 439 28.51 -16.01 7.87
C VAL A 439 29.60 -15.98 8.94
N GLY A 440 29.23 -15.89 10.22
CA GLY A 440 30.15 -15.97 11.34
C GLY A 440 30.97 -17.26 11.37
N ASP A 441 30.40 -18.39 10.96
CA ASP A 441 31.10 -19.67 10.85
C ASP A 441 32.00 -19.73 9.59
N MET A 442 31.59 -19.08 8.49
CA MET A 442 32.35 -19.06 7.24
C MET A 442 33.59 -18.15 7.28
N ARG A 443 33.66 -17.16 8.17
CA ARG A 443 34.75 -16.15 8.21
C ARG A 443 36.14 -16.75 8.34
N TRP A 444 36.31 -17.79 9.17
CA TRP A 444 37.59 -18.46 9.41
C TRP A 444 38.07 -19.23 8.19
N TRP A 445 37.15 -19.85 7.45
CA TRP A 445 37.47 -20.47 6.17
C TRP A 445 37.91 -19.46 5.10
N ILE A 446 37.31 -18.27 5.09
CA ILE A 446 37.71 -17.19 4.18
C ILE A 446 39.13 -16.72 4.50
N LEU A 447 39.50 -16.64 5.79
CA LEU A 447 40.83 -16.23 6.26
C LEU A 447 41.91 -17.29 6.01
N SER A 448 41.56 -18.57 6.01
CA SER A 448 42.52 -19.67 5.80
C SER A 448 42.98 -19.82 4.34
N LYS A 449 42.23 -19.28 3.39
CA LYS A 449 42.46 -19.54 1.96
C LYS A 449 43.58 -18.72 1.34
N ARG A 450 43.78 -17.48 1.79
CA ARG A 450 44.73 -16.54 1.16
C ARG A 450 45.24 -15.48 2.15
N PRO A 451 46.48 -15.01 1.99
CA PRO A 451 47.01 -13.93 2.81
C PRO A 451 46.29 -12.60 2.51
N ARG A 452 45.98 -11.83 3.55
CA ARG A 452 45.20 -10.57 3.52
C ARG A 452 45.89 -9.49 4.35
N SER A 453 45.68 -8.22 3.98
CA SER A 453 46.18 -7.08 4.76
C SER A 453 45.46 -6.99 6.12
N ARG A 454 46.14 -6.49 7.16
CA ARG A 454 45.62 -6.33 8.54
C ARG A 454 44.19 -5.78 8.61
N GLN A 455 43.91 -4.66 7.93
CA GLN A 455 42.57 -4.04 7.91
C GLN A 455 41.47 -4.93 7.32
N LYS A 456 41.79 -5.83 6.37
CA LYS A 456 40.82 -6.76 5.77
C LYS A 456 40.54 -7.92 6.70
N VAL A 457 41.54 -8.38 7.47
CA VAL A 457 41.35 -9.43 8.48
C VAL A 457 40.39 -8.93 9.57
N LYS A 458 40.61 -7.72 10.09
CA LYS A 458 39.71 -7.09 11.08
C LYS A 458 38.26 -6.98 10.59
N ALA A 459 38.07 -6.55 9.34
CA ALA A 459 36.74 -6.42 8.75
C ALA A 459 36.05 -7.79 8.49
N ILE A 460 36.80 -8.84 8.16
CA ILE A 460 36.27 -10.21 8.02
C ILE A 460 35.92 -10.82 9.39
N LEU A 461 36.68 -10.50 10.44
CA LEU A 461 36.39 -11.00 11.79
C LEU A 461 35.08 -10.42 12.36
N HIS A 462 34.81 -9.15 12.10
CA HIS A 462 33.60 -8.44 12.55
C HIS A 462 32.48 -8.43 11.50
N VAL A 463 32.45 -9.41 10.59
CA VAL A 463 31.44 -9.53 9.51
C VAL A 463 29.99 -9.66 10.03
N ASN A 464 29.82 -9.98 11.32
CA ASN A 464 28.51 -10.03 11.98
C ASN A 464 27.84 -8.65 12.05
N SER A 465 28.61 -7.57 11.90
CA SER A 465 28.10 -6.20 11.83
C SER A 465 28.01 -5.72 10.40
N MET A 466 26.81 -5.30 9.96
CA MET A 466 26.58 -4.78 8.61
C MET A 466 27.48 -3.59 8.28
N SER A 467 27.81 -2.75 9.27
CA SER A 467 28.72 -1.62 9.07
C SER A 467 30.11 -2.08 8.64
N GLN A 468 30.61 -3.19 9.18
CA GLN A 468 31.93 -3.74 8.85
C GLN A 468 31.92 -4.49 7.52
N VAL A 469 30.81 -5.14 7.16
CA VAL A 469 30.59 -5.72 5.82
C VAL A 469 30.64 -4.65 4.74
N ILE A 470 30.01 -3.51 5.01
CA ILE A 470 30.03 -2.33 4.13
C ILE A 470 31.46 -1.74 4.04
N VAL A 471 32.18 -1.62 5.15
CA VAL A 471 33.60 -1.20 5.15
C VAL A 471 34.49 -2.17 4.37
N LEU A 472 34.24 -3.48 4.47
CA LEU A 472 34.95 -4.52 3.70
C LEU A 472 34.68 -4.39 2.20
N ALA A 473 33.42 -4.12 1.82
CA ALA A 473 33.03 -3.85 0.44
C ALA A 473 33.74 -2.63 -0.11
N PHE A 474 33.90 -1.57 0.69
CA PHE A 474 34.57 -0.36 0.24
C PHE A 474 36.09 -0.53 0.17
N LYS A 475 36.76 -1.03 1.20
CA LYS A 475 38.22 -1.14 1.19
C LYS A 475 38.80 -2.22 0.27
N SER A 476 38.01 -3.18 -0.17
CA SER A 476 38.48 -4.19 -1.13
C SER A 476 38.52 -3.61 -2.55
N LYS A 477 39.60 -3.89 -3.30
CA LYS A 477 39.67 -3.66 -4.77
C LYS A 477 39.33 -4.92 -5.59
N ARG A 478 39.02 -6.04 -4.93
CA ARG A 478 38.86 -7.34 -5.59
C ARG A 478 37.40 -7.68 -5.86
N TRP A 479 37.07 -7.92 -7.13
CA TRP A 479 35.73 -8.25 -7.62
C TRP A 479 35.00 -9.35 -6.82
N ARG A 480 35.68 -10.46 -6.51
CA ARG A 480 35.07 -11.60 -5.78
C ARG A 480 34.57 -11.25 -4.38
N ILE A 481 35.18 -10.27 -3.69
CA ILE A 481 34.69 -9.83 -2.37
C ILE A 481 33.43 -8.99 -2.55
N HIS A 482 33.40 -8.09 -3.53
CA HIS A 482 32.20 -7.30 -3.83
C HIS A 482 31.04 -8.21 -4.20
N LEU A 483 31.27 -9.22 -5.04
CA LEU A 483 30.23 -10.17 -5.43
C LEU A 483 29.66 -10.92 -4.22
N GLY A 484 30.51 -11.32 -3.27
CA GLY A 484 30.06 -11.95 -2.01
C GLY A 484 29.27 -11.01 -1.11
N VAL A 485 29.72 -9.75 -0.95
CA VAL A 485 29.00 -8.76 -0.13
C VAL A 485 27.68 -8.34 -0.79
N ILE A 486 27.66 -8.13 -2.10
CA ILE A 486 26.45 -7.79 -2.86
C ILE A 486 25.46 -8.93 -2.76
N ALA A 487 25.88 -10.18 -2.97
CA ALA A 487 25.01 -11.34 -2.81
C ALA A 487 24.45 -11.44 -1.38
N TRP A 488 25.27 -11.17 -0.37
CA TRP A 488 24.85 -11.15 1.03
C TRP A 488 23.78 -10.10 1.33
N VAL A 489 24.03 -8.85 0.92
CA VAL A 489 23.11 -7.73 1.13
C VAL A 489 21.84 -7.91 0.30
N ALA A 490 21.94 -8.40 -0.94
CA ALA A 490 20.79 -8.68 -1.79
C ALA A 490 19.92 -9.78 -1.19
N LEU A 491 20.51 -10.87 -0.69
CA LEU A 491 19.76 -11.94 -0.01
C LEU A 491 19.07 -11.44 1.26
N PHE A 492 19.75 -10.60 2.04
CA PHE A 492 19.17 -9.95 3.20
C PHE A 492 17.98 -9.05 2.83
N LEU A 493 18.16 -8.13 1.87
CA LEU A 493 17.09 -7.23 1.43
C LEU A 493 15.93 -8.00 0.79
N ALA A 494 16.20 -8.99 -0.06
CA ALA A 494 15.17 -9.78 -0.73
C ALA A 494 14.28 -10.55 0.26
N THR A 495 14.87 -11.13 1.31
CA THR A 495 14.09 -11.81 2.36
C THR A 495 13.20 -10.85 3.15
N GLN A 496 13.70 -9.66 3.53
CA GLN A 496 12.91 -8.67 4.25
C GLN A 496 11.80 -8.06 3.39
N VAL A 497 12.10 -7.72 2.14
CA VAL A 497 11.11 -7.24 1.17
C VAL A 497 10.05 -8.29 0.92
N GLY A 498 10.43 -9.57 0.78
CA GLY A 498 9.50 -10.68 0.62
C GLY A 498 8.52 -10.82 1.79
N TYR A 499 8.98 -10.68 3.04
CA TYR A 499 8.07 -10.71 4.19
C TYR A 499 7.19 -9.47 4.28
N ALA A 500 7.71 -8.29 3.95
CA ALA A 500 6.92 -7.07 3.89
C ALA A 500 5.83 -7.16 2.81
N SER A 501 6.12 -7.78 1.66
CA SER A 501 5.14 -7.95 0.58
C SER A 501 4.02 -8.94 0.91
N LEU A 502 4.16 -9.80 1.94
CA LEU A 502 3.06 -10.64 2.41
C LEU A 502 1.88 -9.82 2.94
N GLY A 503 2.15 -8.63 3.48
CA GLY A 503 1.12 -7.67 3.89
C GLY A 503 0.24 -7.17 2.75
N LEU A 504 0.68 -7.32 1.49
CA LEU A 504 -0.09 -6.98 0.28
C LEU A 504 -0.89 -8.16 -0.27
N CYS A 505 -0.64 -9.38 0.22
CA CYS A 505 -1.27 -10.61 -0.28
C CYS A 505 -2.59 -10.92 0.43
N TYR A 506 -2.96 -10.15 1.44
CA TYR A 506 -4.25 -10.22 2.14
C TYR A 506 -4.82 -8.81 2.34
N SER A 507 -6.14 -8.72 2.37
CA SER A 507 -6.90 -7.50 2.59
C SER A 507 -8.03 -7.79 3.58
N VAL A 508 -8.34 -6.85 4.46
CA VAL A 508 -9.51 -6.95 5.33
C VAL A 508 -10.58 -6.04 4.74
N GLU A 509 -11.44 -6.66 3.94
CA GLU A 509 -12.51 -6.01 3.20
C GLU A 509 -13.79 -5.94 4.03
N LYS A 510 -14.67 -5.01 3.70
CA LYS A 510 -16.03 -5.03 4.24
C LYS A 510 -16.77 -6.18 3.57
N THR A 511 -17.55 -6.93 4.34
CA THR A 511 -18.41 -7.97 3.76
C THR A 511 -19.65 -7.29 3.23
N GLU A 512 -19.89 -7.40 1.93
CA GLU A 512 -21.12 -6.92 1.29
C GLU A 512 -22.23 -7.97 1.36
N ASP A 513 -21.88 -9.24 1.61
CA ASP A 513 -22.86 -10.34 1.51
C ASP A 513 -23.63 -10.62 2.80
N THR A 514 -23.05 -10.35 3.97
CA THR A 514 -23.61 -10.77 5.26
C THR A 514 -23.42 -9.72 6.36
N ALA A 515 -24.50 -9.44 7.08
CA ALA A 515 -24.53 -8.50 8.19
C ALA A 515 -23.98 -9.13 9.48
N LEU A 516 -23.20 -8.33 10.22
CA LEU A 516 -22.89 -8.59 11.61
C LEU A 516 -24.06 -8.10 12.47
N LEU A 517 -24.74 -9.02 13.14
CA LEU A 517 -25.81 -8.70 14.07
C LEU A 517 -25.24 -8.27 15.44
N VAL A 518 -25.63 -7.07 15.89
CA VAL A 518 -25.22 -6.52 17.18
C VAL A 518 -26.48 -6.18 17.99
N PRO A 519 -26.52 -6.45 19.31
CA PRO A 519 -27.65 -6.03 20.14
C PRO A 519 -27.91 -4.52 20.01
N GLY A 520 -29.13 -4.13 19.64
CA GLY A 520 -29.48 -2.74 19.39
C GLY A 520 -30.92 -2.55 18.94
N ASN A 521 -31.31 -1.32 18.62
CA ASN A 521 -32.63 -1.04 18.09
C ASN A 521 -32.66 -1.29 16.58
N VAL A 522 -33.73 -1.95 16.12
CA VAL A 522 -34.03 -2.19 14.71
C VAL A 522 -35.26 -1.40 14.32
N SER A 523 -35.29 -0.97 13.07
CA SER A 523 -36.44 -0.33 12.44
C SER A 523 -37.12 -1.33 11.52
N ILE A 524 -38.44 -1.40 11.61
CA ILE A 524 -39.32 -2.18 10.72
C ILE A 524 -40.49 -1.31 10.28
N ALA A 525 -41.03 -1.52 9.09
CA ALA A 525 -42.22 -0.80 8.64
C ALA A 525 -43.44 -1.17 9.51
N ASP A 526 -44.31 -0.20 9.79
CA ASP A 526 -45.63 -0.44 10.38
C ASP A 526 -46.52 -1.18 9.39
N LEU A 527 -47.00 -2.37 9.75
CA LEU A 527 -47.86 -3.22 8.89
C LEU A 527 -49.34 -3.16 9.30
N SER A 528 -49.73 -2.22 10.16
CA SER A 528 -51.12 -2.06 10.61
C SER A 528 -52.00 -1.30 9.61
N THR A 529 -51.42 -0.34 8.88
CA THR A 529 -52.14 0.56 7.97
C THR A 529 -51.31 0.85 6.70
N VAL A 530 -51.89 1.60 5.76
CA VAL A 530 -51.22 2.05 4.53
C VAL A 530 -50.96 3.54 4.65
N SER A 531 -49.71 3.96 4.49
CA SER A 531 -49.35 5.37 4.39
C SER A 531 -49.98 6.02 3.16
N THR A 532 -50.58 7.19 3.36
CA THR A 532 -51.13 8.02 2.29
C THR A 532 -50.45 9.38 2.33
N ILE A 533 -50.17 10.01 1.18
CA ILE A 533 -49.69 11.39 1.12
C ILE A 533 -50.85 12.32 1.52
N SER A 534 -51.05 12.55 2.81
CA SER A 534 -52.09 13.45 3.31
C SER A 534 -51.56 14.89 3.34
N VAL A 535 -51.90 15.69 2.32
CA VAL A 535 -51.65 17.15 2.31
C VAL A 535 -52.69 17.91 3.16
N VAL A 536 -53.76 17.23 3.58
CA VAL A 536 -54.87 17.78 4.36
C VAL A 536 -54.83 17.18 5.77
N ASN A 537 -55.00 18.00 6.82
CA ASN A 537 -55.08 17.61 8.24
C ASN A 537 -56.33 16.75 8.54
N GLY A 538 -56.48 15.61 7.88
CA GLY A 538 -57.55 14.64 8.10
C GLY A 538 -56.96 13.24 8.26
N SER A 539 -57.57 12.43 9.11
CA SER A 539 -57.27 10.98 9.21
C SER A 539 -57.35 10.34 7.83
N ALA A 540 -56.38 9.47 7.49
CA ALA A 540 -56.32 8.78 6.21
C ALA A 540 -57.70 8.22 5.82
N SER A 541 -58.27 8.71 4.72
CA SER A 541 -59.58 8.25 4.25
C SER A 541 -59.47 6.82 3.74
N THR A 542 -60.50 6.00 3.98
CA THR A 542 -60.56 4.61 3.50
C THR A 542 -60.31 4.53 1.99
N TYR A 543 -60.89 5.46 1.24
CA TYR A 543 -60.68 5.59 -0.21
C TYR A 543 -59.23 5.95 -0.57
N GLY A 544 -58.58 6.80 0.24
CA GLY A 544 -57.17 7.15 0.07
C GLY A 544 -56.24 5.95 0.22
N GLN A 545 -56.50 5.07 1.18
CA GLN A 545 -55.74 3.82 1.35
C GLN A 545 -55.96 2.86 0.18
N GLU A 546 -57.21 2.69 -0.27
CA GLU A 546 -57.53 1.83 -1.42
C GLU A 546 -56.83 2.30 -2.71
N TYR A 547 -56.85 3.61 -2.97
CA TYR A 547 -56.13 4.21 -4.09
C TYR A 547 -54.61 4.08 -3.95
N ALA A 548 -54.07 4.29 -2.73
CA ALA A 548 -52.64 4.19 -2.46
C ALA A 548 -52.12 2.76 -2.70
N VAL A 549 -52.80 1.72 -2.20
CA VAL A 549 -52.37 0.32 -2.40
C VAL A 549 -52.43 -0.08 -3.86
N ASN A 550 -53.45 0.34 -4.62
CA ASN A 550 -53.48 0.11 -6.06
C ASN A 550 -52.30 0.79 -6.77
N SER A 551 -52.05 2.07 -6.43
CA SER A 551 -50.93 2.84 -6.96
C SER A 551 -49.59 2.18 -6.63
N TYR A 552 -49.42 1.67 -5.41
CA TYR A 552 -48.24 0.90 -4.99
C TYR A 552 -48.08 -0.39 -5.78
N GLY A 553 -49.17 -1.08 -6.11
CA GLY A 553 -49.13 -2.22 -7.04
C GLY A 553 -48.66 -1.84 -8.44
N ILE A 554 -49.03 -0.66 -8.95
CA ILE A 554 -48.53 -0.15 -10.23
C ILE A 554 -47.04 0.24 -10.14
N ILE A 555 -46.66 0.98 -9.09
CA ILE A 555 -45.28 1.42 -8.81
C ILE A 555 -44.35 0.23 -8.60
N SER A 556 -44.87 -0.89 -8.09
CA SER A 556 -44.09 -2.12 -7.88
C SER A 556 -43.44 -2.68 -9.15
N GLN A 557 -43.89 -2.25 -10.34
CA GLN A 557 -43.22 -2.57 -11.60
C GLN A 557 -41.79 -2.01 -11.68
N GLY A 558 -41.48 -0.95 -10.94
CA GLY A 558 -40.12 -0.41 -10.79
C GLY A 558 -39.28 -1.13 -9.73
N LEU A 559 -39.85 -2.05 -8.95
CA LEU A 559 -39.12 -2.84 -7.98
C LEU A 559 -38.51 -4.08 -8.63
N ASN A 560 -37.29 -4.43 -8.22
CA ASN A 560 -36.61 -5.59 -8.75
C ASN A 560 -37.24 -6.90 -8.26
N GLN A 561 -37.73 -7.71 -9.18
CA GLN A 561 -38.27 -9.05 -8.93
C GLN A 561 -37.17 -10.13 -9.08
N GLY A 562 -37.16 -11.13 -8.19
CA GLY A 562 -36.35 -12.35 -8.29
C GLY A 562 -37.20 -13.63 -8.44
N ALA A 563 -36.57 -14.78 -8.66
CA ALA A 563 -37.24 -16.08 -8.61
C ALA A 563 -37.25 -16.66 -7.19
N LEU A 564 -38.13 -17.62 -6.88
CA LEU A 564 -38.18 -18.24 -5.55
C LEU A 564 -36.87 -18.94 -5.13
N VAL A 565 -36.04 -19.36 -6.09
CA VAL A 565 -34.73 -19.97 -5.84
C VAL A 565 -33.69 -18.94 -5.40
N ASP A 566 -33.91 -17.66 -5.73
CA ASP A 566 -33.00 -16.55 -5.43
C ASP A 566 -33.25 -15.94 -4.04
N ILE A 567 -34.11 -16.56 -3.23
CA ILE A 567 -34.40 -16.08 -1.88
C ILE A 567 -33.10 -16.06 -1.06
N PRO A 568 -32.66 -14.90 -0.54
CA PRO A 568 -31.41 -14.76 0.17
C PRO A 568 -31.46 -15.48 1.52
N PHE A 569 -30.30 -15.93 1.97
CA PHE A 569 -30.17 -16.49 3.31
C PHE A 569 -30.38 -15.40 4.38
N PRO A 570 -30.86 -15.76 5.58
CA PRO A 570 -30.99 -14.79 6.67
C PRO A 570 -29.65 -14.11 6.98
N LYS A 571 -29.70 -12.81 7.30
CA LYS A 571 -28.56 -11.90 7.52
C LYS A 571 -27.86 -11.40 6.26
N THR A 572 -28.31 -11.76 5.06
CA THR A 572 -27.79 -11.13 3.84
C THR A 572 -28.09 -9.63 3.87
N LEU A 573 -27.10 -8.80 3.54
CA LEU A 573 -27.29 -7.35 3.46
C LEU A 573 -28.18 -7.01 2.27
N PHE A 574 -28.96 -5.94 2.40
CA PHE A 574 -29.84 -5.43 1.35
C PHE A 574 -29.34 -4.08 0.86
N PHE A 575 -29.21 -3.95 -0.46
CA PHE A 575 -28.91 -2.73 -1.19
C PHE A 575 -30.06 -2.38 -2.13
N GLY A 576 -30.13 -1.12 -2.58
CA GLY A 576 -31.26 -0.64 -3.40
C GLY A 576 -31.46 -1.39 -4.73
N ASP A 577 -30.40 -2.00 -5.27
CA ASP A 577 -30.46 -2.79 -6.51
C ASP A 577 -30.93 -4.23 -6.29
N ASP A 578 -31.06 -4.68 -5.03
CA ASP A 578 -31.45 -6.07 -4.71
C ASP A 578 -32.93 -6.36 -4.97
N LYS A 579 -33.27 -7.65 -4.96
CA LYS A 579 -34.63 -8.12 -5.23
C LYS A 579 -35.54 -7.82 -4.04
N HIS A 580 -36.65 -7.15 -4.32
CA HIS A 580 -37.61 -6.70 -3.30
C HIS A 580 -38.62 -7.80 -2.94
N PHE A 581 -38.99 -8.62 -3.92
CA PHE A 581 -39.87 -9.77 -3.75
C PHE A 581 -39.55 -10.85 -4.80
N PHE A 582 -40.02 -12.07 -4.53
CA PHE A 582 -39.64 -13.26 -5.29
C PHE A 582 -40.89 -13.95 -5.82
N CYS A 583 -40.98 -14.19 -7.13
CA CYS A 583 -42.16 -14.77 -7.74
C CYS A 583 -41.80 -15.89 -8.71
N ASP A 584 -42.60 -16.96 -8.69
CA ASP A 584 -42.65 -18.01 -9.71
C ASP A 584 -44.12 -18.40 -9.94
N GLU A 585 -44.60 -19.59 -9.52
CA GLU A 585 -46.04 -19.91 -9.52
C GLU A 585 -46.84 -19.07 -8.50
N TYR A 586 -46.18 -18.68 -7.41
CA TYR A 586 -46.68 -17.77 -6.41
C TYR A 586 -45.58 -16.79 -6.01
N CYS A 587 -45.95 -15.79 -5.22
CA CYS A 587 -45.02 -14.75 -4.81
C CYS A 587 -44.78 -14.76 -3.30
N SER A 588 -43.55 -14.48 -2.90
CA SER A 588 -43.10 -14.38 -1.52
C SER A 588 -42.39 -13.05 -1.30
N TYR A 589 -42.65 -12.43 -0.15
CA TYR A 589 -41.90 -11.28 0.34
C TYR A 589 -41.10 -11.67 1.58
N VAL A 590 -39.81 -11.32 1.60
CA VAL A 590 -38.91 -11.57 2.74
C VAL A 590 -38.67 -10.26 3.47
N PHE A 591 -38.98 -10.22 4.76
CA PHE A 591 -38.88 -9.00 5.54
C PHE A 591 -37.43 -8.63 5.85
N ARG A 592 -37.19 -7.32 5.97
CA ARG A 592 -35.90 -6.74 6.29
C ARG A 592 -35.98 -5.95 7.59
N GLU A 593 -34.85 -5.91 8.29
CA GLU A 593 -34.65 -5.06 9.47
C GLU A 593 -33.55 -4.06 9.18
N THR A 594 -33.76 -2.81 9.58
CA THR A 594 -32.84 -1.70 9.33
C THR A 594 -32.21 -1.22 10.63
N ASN A 595 -30.93 -0.87 10.60
CA ASN A 595 -30.27 -0.29 11.77
C ASN A 595 -30.65 1.19 11.94
N THR A 596 -31.30 1.50 13.07
CA THR A 596 -31.79 2.85 13.37
C THR A 596 -30.68 3.89 13.45
N ALA A 597 -29.47 3.48 13.83
CA ALA A 597 -28.31 4.38 13.91
C ALA A 597 -27.85 4.88 12.53
N THR A 598 -28.12 4.13 11.46
CA THR A 598 -27.75 4.50 10.09
C THR A 598 -28.88 5.17 9.31
N GLN A 599 -30.12 4.98 9.76
CA GLN A 599 -31.30 5.47 9.06
C GLN A 599 -31.38 7.00 8.95
N ASN A 600 -30.92 7.73 9.97
CA ASN A 600 -30.96 9.19 10.00
C ASN A 600 -29.68 9.84 9.45
N SER A 601 -28.79 9.08 8.80
CA SER A 601 -27.55 9.61 8.27
C SER A 601 -27.77 10.30 6.91
N PRO A 602 -27.46 11.60 6.75
CA PRO A 602 -27.61 12.28 5.47
C PRO A 602 -26.50 11.92 4.45
N ILE A 603 -25.55 11.07 4.82
CA ILE A 603 -24.31 10.81 4.05
C ILE A 603 -24.19 9.33 3.65
N ALA A 604 -24.87 8.41 4.33
CA ALA A 604 -24.74 6.97 4.11
C ALA A 604 -26.11 6.32 3.99
N ALA A 605 -26.24 5.37 3.05
CA ALA A 605 -27.45 4.56 2.90
C ALA A 605 -27.73 3.77 4.20
N PRO A 606 -29.01 3.57 4.55
CA PRO A 606 -29.38 2.75 5.70
C PRO A 606 -28.86 1.32 5.54
N ILE A 607 -28.31 0.75 6.62
CA ILE A 607 -27.88 -0.65 6.62
C ILE A 607 -29.08 -1.50 6.97
N SER A 608 -29.53 -2.31 6.00
CA SER A 608 -30.64 -3.24 6.15
C SER A 608 -30.17 -4.67 5.86
N ALA A 609 -30.80 -5.65 6.49
CA ALA A 609 -30.52 -7.07 6.23
C ALA A 609 -31.80 -7.89 6.18
N TYR A 610 -31.80 -8.93 5.35
CA TYR A 610 -32.89 -9.91 5.27
C TYR A 610 -33.02 -10.71 6.56
N THR A 611 -34.25 -10.90 7.01
CA THR A 611 -34.59 -11.67 8.20
C THR A 611 -35.00 -13.10 7.83
N ASP A 612 -35.27 -13.93 8.84
CA ASP A 612 -35.87 -15.26 8.68
C ASP A 612 -37.40 -15.20 8.46
N ARG A 613 -37.99 -14.00 8.39
CA ARG A 613 -39.43 -13.80 8.22
C ARG A 613 -39.79 -13.66 6.74
N LYS A 614 -40.86 -14.35 6.34
CA LYS A 614 -41.43 -14.24 5.00
C LYS A 614 -42.95 -14.40 5.00
N VAL A 615 -43.59 -13.91 3.95
CA VAL A 615 -45.03 -14.09 3.70
C VAL A 615 -45.26 -14.46 2.25
N ASP A 616 -46.16 -15.42 2.03
CA ASP A 616 -46.51 -15.93 0.70
C ASP A 616 -47.89 -15.42 0.29
N ILE A 617 -48.06 -14.98 -0.96
CA ILE A 617 -49.34 -14.61 -1.56
C ILE A 617 -49.62 -15.53 -2.74
N LYS A 618 -50.76 -16.22 -2.70
CA LYS A 618 -51.17 -17.22 -3.68
C LYS A 618 -52.54 -16.86 -4.25
N THR A 619 -52.67 -16.99 -5.56
CA THR A 619 -53.95 -16.78 -6.25
C THR A 619 -54.40 -18.07 -6.91
N GLN A 620 -55.69 -18.37 -6.83
CA GLN A 620 -56.32 -19.48 -7.55
C GLN A 620 -57.46 -18.95 -8.41
N CYS A 621 -57.45 -19.25 -9.70
CA CYS A 621 -58.38 -18.72 -10.68
C CYS A 621 -59.13 -19.83 -11.43
N LYS A 622 -60.39 -19.56 -11.75
CA LYS A 622 -61.16 -20.34 -12.73
C LYS A 622 -61.49 -19.46 -13.93
N ALA A 623 -61.19 -19.94 -15.13
CA ALA A 623 -61.52 -19.27 -16.39
C ALA A 623 -62.85 -19.79 -16.95
N TYR A 624 -63.68 -18.88 -17.45
CA TYR A 624 -64.97 -19.14 -18.06
C TYR A 624 -65.05 -18.46 -19.42
N LYS A 625 -65.56 -19.17 -20.42
CA LYS A 625 -65.74 -18.62 -21.76
C LYS A 625 -67.02 -17.79 -21.83
N ILE A 626 -66.98 -16.66 -22.53
CA ILE A 626 -68.14 -15.77 -22.67
C ILE A 626 -68.88 -16.08 -23.97
N ARG A 627 -70.19 -16.33 -23.88
CA ARG A 627 -71.07 -16.64 -25.01
C ARG A 627 -71.72 -15.40 -25.61
N GLU A 628 -72.16 -14.47 -24.76
CA GLU A 628 -72.83 -13.23 -25.15
C GLU A 628 -72.29 -12.03 -24.36
N GLY A 629 -72.21 -10.87 -25.00
CA GLY A 629 -71.78 -9.61 -24.36
C GLY A 629 -70.27 -9.41 -24.22
N GLY A 630 -69.45 -10.29 -24.80
CA GLY A 630 -67.98 -10.26 -24.63
C GLY A 630 -67.22 -9.09 -25.26
N ASN A 631 -67.89 -8.20 -25.98
CA ASN A 631 -67.28 -7.00 -26.57
C ASN A 631 -67.13 -5.83 -25.57
N GLY A 632 -67.68 -5.97 -24.35
CA GLY A 632 -67.59 -4.97 -23.28
C GLY A 632 -68.53 -3.77 -23.41
N THR A 633 -69.39 -3.72 -24.44
CA THR A 633 -70.34 -2.60 -24.64
C THR A 633 -71.68 -2.78 -23.93
N ARG A 634 -71.91 -3.94 -23.28
CA ARG A 634 -73.14 -4.29 -22.55
C ARG A 634 -72.81 -4.52 -21.08
N GLU A 635 -73.76 -4.20 -20.21
CA GLU A 635 -73.66 -4.45 -18.75
C GLU A 635 -73.85 -5.92 -18.39
N ASN A 636 -74.49 -6.73 -19.23
CA ASN A 636 -74.72 -8.15 -18.92
C ASN A 636 -73.94 -9.03 -19.88
N ILE A 637 -73.17 -9.95 -19.30
CA ILE A 637 -72.45 -11.00 -20.02
C ILE A 637 -72.99 -12.38 -19.62
N VAL A 638 -72.95 -13.32 -20.55
CA VAL A 638 -73.35 -14.71 -20.32
C VAL A 638 -72.11 -15.59 -20.35
N ILE A 639 -71.73 -16.14 -19.20
CA ILE A 639 -70.56 -17.02 -19.05
C ILE A 639 -70.98 -18.49 -19.08
N GLU A 640 -70.09 -19.34 -19.58
CA GLU A 640 -70.26 -20.80 -19.61
C GLU A 640 -69.54 -21.44 -18.41
N ASP A 641 -70.32 -22.00 -17.48
CA ASP A 641 -69.85 -22.75 -16.31
C ASP A 641 -70.19 -24.24 -16.50
N GLY A 642 -69.29 -24.96 -17.17
CA GLY A 642 -69.48 -26.35 -17.55
C GLY A 642 -70.63 -26.51 -18.55
N ARG A 643 -71.76 -27.10 -18.12
CA ARG A 643 -72.97 -27.26 -18.95
C ARG A 643 -74.04 -26.20 -18.69
N LYS A 644 -73.81 -25.28 -17.75
CA LYS A 644 -74.77 -24.23 -17.36
C LYS A 644 -74.27 -22.87 -17.84
N THR A 645 -75.20 -21.99 -18.21
CA THR A 645 -74.90 -20.58 -18.48
C THR A 645 -75.28 -19.74 -17.27
N ARG A 646 -74.46 -18.73 -16.95
CA ARG A 646 -74.71 -17.78 -15.86
C ARG A 646 -74.63 -16.37 -16.37
N ASN A 647 -75.58 -15.53 -15.97
CA ASN A 647 -75.55 -14.10 -16.24
C ASN A 647 -74.69 -13.41 -15.18
N VAL A 648 -73.74 -12.60 -15.62
CA VAL A 648 -72.91 -11.73 -14.77
C VAL A 648 -73.14 -10.30 -15.21
N THR A 649 -73.42 -9.42 -14.25
CA THR A 649 -73.58 -7.98 -14.49
C THR A 649 -72.25 -7.29 -14.21
N LEU A 650 -71.74 -6.60 -15.23
CA LEU A 650 -70.55 -5.78 -15.19
C LEU A 650 -70.91 -4.38 -14.66
N PRO A 651 -70.15 -3.85 -13.71
CA PRO A 651 -70.38 -2.54 -13.10
C PRO A 651 -70.00 -1.37 -14.03
N SER A 652 -69.07 -1.56 -14.98
CA SER A 652 -68.67 -0.55 -15.96
C SER A 652 -68.61 -1.14 -17.38
N LYS A 653 -68.90 -0.29 -18.38
CA LYS A 653 -68.79 -0.62 -19.82
C LYS A 653 -67.45 -0.13 -20.33
N GLU A 654 -66.55 -1.05 -20.57
CA GLU A 654 -65.21 -0.78 -21.07
C GLU A 654 -65.06 -1.48 -22.42
N GLY A 655 -64.52 -0.76 -23.42
CA GLY A 655 -64.34 -1.31 -24.76
C GLY A 655 -63.34 -2.47 -24.82
N PRO A 656 -63.14 -3.11 -25.99
CA PRO A 656 -62.27 -4.28 -26.15
C PRO A 656 -60.77 -4.01 -25.92
N ASN A 657 -60.38 -2.75 -25.66
CA ASN A 657 -58.98 -2.34 -25.45
C ASN A 657 -58.61 -2.22 -23.96
N PHE A 658 -59.46 -2.70 -23.06
CA PHE A 658 -59.24 -2.63 -21.62
C PHE A 658 -59.54 -3.98 -20.98
N LYS A 659 -58.82 -4.31 -19.90
CA LYS A 659 -59.15 -5.42 -19.01
C LYS A 659 -59.68 -4.86 -17.70
N VAL A 660 -60.80 -5.40 -17.24
CA VAL A 660 -61.52 -4.88 -16.07
C VAL A 660 -61.35 -5.84 -14.89
N PHE A 661 -60.84 -5.31 -13.78
CA PHE A 661 -60.69 -6.03 -12.52
C PHE A 661 -61.75 -5.54 -11.53
N MET A 662 -62.36 -6.48 -10.82
CA MET A 662 -63.51 -6.23 -9.96
C MET A 662 -63.35 -6.99 -8.64
N THR A 663 -63.70 -6.35 -7.54
CA THR A 663 -63.78 -7.00 -6.22
C THR A 663 -65.05 -6.55 -5.50
N SER A 664 -65.65 -7.43 -4.70
CA SER A 664 -66.85 -7.12 -3.93
C SER A 664 -66.57 -7.30 -2.45
N GLY A 665 -66.87 -6.28 -1.64
CA GLY A 665 -66.80 -6.39 -0.18
C GLY A 665 -67.94 -7.20 0.45
N SER A 666 -68.77 -7.88 -0.35
CA SER A 666 -69.92 -8.69 0.11
C SER A 666 -69.66 -10.20 0.12
N GLN A 667 -68.55 -10.66 -0.45
CA GLN A 667 -68.14 -12.07 -0.47
C GLN A 667 -67.00 -12.29 0.53
N ASP A 668 -67.34 -12.82 1.70
CA ASP A 668 -66.36 -13.10 2.76
C ASP A 668 -65.61 -14.43 2.51
N CYS A 669 -64.28 -14.34 2.37
CA CYS A 669 -63.38 -15.50 2.39
C CYS A 669 -62.32 -15.46 3.52
N GLY A 670 -62.40 -14.48 4.42
CA GLY A 670 -61.47 -14.24 5.53
C GLY A 670 -60.84 -12.84 5.48
N SER A 671 -60.15 -12.42 6.56
CA SER A 671 -59.41 -11.15 6.59
C SER A 671 -58.11 -11.18 5.77
N ASP A 672 -57.59 -12.37 5.48
CA ASP A 672 -56.37 -12.67 4.73
C ASP A 672 -56.63 -12.99 3.25
N CYS A 673 -57.85 -12.73 2.76
CA CYS A 673 -58.31 -13.16 1.44
C CYS A 673 -59.21 -12.12 0.75
N SER A 674 -59.20 -12.12 -0.58
CA SER A 674 -60.16 -11.36 -1.39
C SER A 674 -60.54 -12.08 -2.68
N HIS A 675 -61.78 -11.89 -3.12
CA HIS A 675 -62.25 -12.35 -4.41
C HIS A 675 -62.04 -11.28 -5.49
N VAL A 676 -61.32 -11.63 -6.56
CA VAL A 676 -61.06 -10.75 -7.70
C VAL A 676 -61.61 -11.40 -8.96
N SER A 677 -62.60 -10.77 -9.55
CA SER A 677 -63.15 -11.14 -10.86
C SER A 677 -62.49 -10.31 -11.95
N VAL A 678 -62.18 -10.94 -13.09
CA VAL A 678 -61.50 -10.29 -14.21
C VAL A 678 -62.31 -10.49 -15.48
N PHE A 679 -62.62 -9.41 -16.17
CA PHE A 679 -63.29 -9.42 -17.45
C PHE A 679 -62.33 -8.95 -18.54
N GLU A 680 -62.13 -9.82 -19.54
CA GLU A 680 -61.28 -9.60 -20.70
C GLU A 680 -62.17 -9.46 -21.95
N PRO A 681 -62.61 -8.24 -22.29
CA PRO A 681 -63.42 -8.00 -23.47
C PRO A 681 -62.58 -8.21 -24.74
N SER A 682 -63.18 -8.84 -25.73
CA SER A 682 -62.56 -9.09 -27.02
C SER A 682 -63.64 -9.24 -28.10
N LEU A 683 -63.30 -8.84 -29.32
CA LEU A 683 -64.18 -9.04 -30.48
C LEU A 683 -64.16 -10.50 -30.96
N THR A 684 -63.10 -11.26 -30.65
CA THR A 684 -62.86 -12.60 -31.21
C THR A 684 -62.85 -13.70 -30.16
N ASP A 685 -62.26 -13.47 -28.98
CA ASP A 685 -62.16 -14.50 -27.93
C ASP A 685 -62.22 -13.88 -26.52
N PRO A 686 -63.43 -13.55 -26.02
CA PRO A 686 -63.63 -12.91 -24.71
C PRO A 686 -63.67 -13.92 -23.55
N TRP A 687 -63.04 -13.55 -22.43
CA TRP A 687 -62.88 -14.42 -21.26
C TRP A 687 -63.28 -13.74 -19.94
N PHE A 688 -63.78 -14.55 -19.00
CA PHE A 688 -64.07 -14.12 -17.63
C PHE A 688 -63.34 -15.02 -16.64
N TYR A 689 -62.67 -14.43 -15.66
CA TYR A 689 -61.93 -15.16 -14.64
C TYR A 689 -62.50 -14.84 -13.26
N ASN A 690 -62.60 -15.86 -12.42
CA ASN A 690 -62.94 -15.68 -11.01
C ASN A 690 -61.79 -16.21 -10.16
N CYS A 691 -61.14 -15.31 -9.44
CA CYS A 691 -59.92 -15.57 -8.69
C CYS A 691 -60.13 -15.36 -7.20
N THR A 692 -59.48 -16.19 -6.40
CA THR A 692 -59.37 -16.04 -4.94
C THR A 692 -57.91 -15.78 -4.62
N VAL A 693 -57.62 -14.61 -4.07
CA VAL A 693 -56.28 -14.19 -3.66
C VAL A 693 -56.16 -14.38 -2.16
N LYS A 694 -55.14 -15.11 -1.70
CA LYS A 694 -54.92 -15.39 -0.29
C LYS A 694 -53.50 -15.05 0.12
N MET A 695 -53.36 -14.31 1.20
CA MET A 695 -52.08 -14.03 1.87
C MET A 695 -51.90 -15.01 3.03
N GLY A 696 -50.73 -15.64 3.12
CA GLY A 696 -50.36 -16.48 4.25
C GLY A 696 -50.05 -15.67 5.51
N THR A 697 -49.98 -16.35 6.64
CA THR A 697 -49.42 -15.75 7.87
C THR A 697 -47.91 -15.54 7.74
N VAL A 698 -47.36 -14.51 8.39
CA VAL A 698 -45.91 -14.28 8.37
C VAL A 698 -45.18 -15.41 9.11
N GLU A 699 -44.32 -16.13 8.41
CA GLU A 699 -43.46 -17.16 8.99
C GLU A 699 -42.43 -16.54 9.93
N ASN A 700 -42.10 -17.25 11.02
CA ASN A 700 -41.11 -16.83 12.04
C ASN A 700 -41.39 -15.47 12.72
N ALA A 701 -42.64 -15.00 12.68
CA ALA A 701 -43.06 -13.82 13.43
C ALA A 701 -43.05 -14.09 14.95
N LYS A 702 -42.16 -13.39 15.67
CA LYS A 702 -41.98 -13.52 17.13
C LYS A 702 -42.80 -12.52 17.95
N ARG A 703 -43.32 -11.46 17.31
CA ARG A 703 -44.05 -10.36 17.93
C ARG A 703 -45.27 -9.99 17.09
N SER A 704 -46.24 -9.29 17.67
CA SER A 704 -47.44 -8.80 16.97
C SER A 704 -47.11 -7.85 15.83
N GLU A 705 -46.11 -6.99 16.03
CA GLU A 705 -45.61 -6.01 15.05
C GLU A 705 -44.91 -6.66 13.85
N HIS A 706 -44.59 -7.96 13.94
CA HIS A 706 -44.03 -8.70 12.81
C HIS A 706 -45.10 -9.29 11.89
N GLN A 707 -46.37 -9.27 12.30
CA GLN A 707 -47.49 -9.75 11.48
C GLN A 707 -48.04 -8.63 10.60
N VAL A 708 -48.59 -9.00 9.44
CA VAL A 708 -49.35 -8.08 8.60
C VAL A 708 -50.75 -7.92 9.21
N GLY A 709 -51.20 -6.68 9.44
CA GLY A 709 -52.51 -6.42 10.01
C GLY A 709 -53.65 -6.83 9.07
N ASP A 710 -54.78 -7.27 9.63
CA ASP A 710 -55.96 -7.74 8.87
C ASP A 710 -56.44 -6.75 7.81
N ARG A 711 -56.40 -5.44 8.12
CA ARG A 711 -56.83 -4.40 7.19
C ARG A 711 -55.89 -4.27 6.00
N LEU A 712 -54.58 -4.30 6.25
CA LEU A 712 -53.56 -4.23 5.20
C LEU A 712 -53.60 -5.49 4.34
N ALA A 713 -53.76 -6.67 4.96
CA ALA A 713 -53.93 -7.95 4.29
C ALA A 713 -55.04 -7.90 3.23
N HIS A 714 -56.25 -7.52 3.65
CA HIS A 714 -57.41 -7.41 2.76
C HIS A 714 -57.22 -6.38 1.63
N LEU A 715 -56.62 -5.21 1.93
CA LEU A 715 -56.35 -4.19 0.91
C LEU A 715 -55.34 -4.68 -0.13
N VAL A 716 -54.29 -5.38 0.31
CA VAL A 716 -53.25 -5.94 -0.55
C VAL A 716 -53.80 -7.05 -1.45
N THR A 717 -54.62 -7.96 -0.92
CA THR A 717 -55.20 -9.07 -1.71
C THR A 717 -56.21 -8.59 -2.74
N ALA A 718 -56.88 -7.45 -2.49
CA ALA A 718 -57.82 -6.83 -3.43
C ALA A 718 -57.16 -5.78 -4.35
N ALA A 719 -55.87 -5.46 -4.15
CA ALA A 719 -55.20 -4.25 -4.62
C ALA A 719 -55.43 -3.94 -6.11
N ILE A 720 -55.37 -4.94 -6.99
CA ILE A 720 -55.48 -4.78 -8.44
C ILE A 720 -56.85 -4.24 -8.90
N ALA A 721 -57.91 -4.49 -8.12
CA ALA A 721 -59.26 -4.03 -8.41
C ALA A 721 -59.64 -2.74 -7.66
N LEU A 722 -58.79 -2.27 -6.74
CA LEU A 722 -58.98 -1.02 -6.00
C LEU A 722 -58.54 0.19 -6.84
N GLY A 723 -59.03 1.40 -6.53
CA GLY A 723 -58.58 2.65 -7.17
C GLY A 723 -59.56 3.30 -8.16
N GLY A 724 -60.63 2.62 -8.55
CA GLY A 724 -61.71 3.22 -9.34
C GLY A 724 -63.00 3.48 -8.55
N LEU A 725 -64.07 3.86 -9.27
CA LEU A 725 -65.35 4.26 -8.71
C LEU A 725 -66.07 3.13 -7.96
N GLU A 726 -66.76 3.48 -6.88
CA GLU A 726 -67.70 2.57 -6.20
C GLU A 726 -68.95 2.37 -7.04
N HIS A 727 -69.34 1.12 -7.25
CA HIS A 727 -70.59 0.77 -7.93
C HIS A 727 -71.55 0.02 -6.98
N ALA A 728 -72.79 -0.19 -7.42
CA ALA A 728 -73.82 -0.85 -6.64
C ALA A 728 -73.35 -2.21 -6.06
N ASN A 729 -73.84 -2.58 -4.86
CA ASN A 729 -73.43 -3.76 -4.10
C ASN A 729 -71.97 -3.73 -3.58
N ASN A 730 -71.43 -2.54 -3.29
CA ASN A 730 -70.09 -2.36 -2.72
C ASN A 730 -68.99 -3.04 -3.57
N THR A 731 -69.13 -2.93 -4.89
CA THR A 731 -68.15 -3.47 -5.86
C THR A 731 -67.19 -2.36 -6.26
N ARG A 732 -65.89 -2.65 -6.10
CA ARG A 732 -64.79 -1.79 -6.57
C ARG A 732 -64.31 -2.30 -7.92
N THR A 733 -64.01 -1.39 -8.81
CA THR A 733 -63.55 -1.71 -10.17
C THR A 733 -62.37 -0.88 -10.57
N ASN A 734 -61.46 -1.47 -11.33
CA ASN A 734 -60.38 -0.76 -11.99
C ASN A 734 -60.11 -1.37 -13.38
N SER A 735 -59.74 -0.52 -14.34
CA SER A 735 -59.59 -0.90 -15.75
C SER A 735 -58.18 -0.59 -16.23
N TYR A 736 -57.53 -1.55 -16.89
CA TYR A 736 -56.17 -1.39 -17.41
C TYR A 736 -56.17 -1.50 -18.94
N PRO A 737 -55.58 -0.55 -19.68
CA PRO A 737 -55.46 -0.64 -21.13
C PRO A 737 -54.67 -1.88 -21.57
N SER A 738 -55.04 -2.49 -22.69
CA SER A 738 -54.40 -3.70 -23.23
C SER A 738 -52.90 -3.51 -23.55
N GLU A 739 -52.44 -2.27 -23.70
CA GLU A 739 -51.04 -1.90 -23.90
C GLU A 739 -50.22 -1.86 -22.60
N SER A 740 -50.87 -1.98 -21.44
CA SER A 740 -50.23 -2.01 -20.12
C SER A 740 -49.96 -3.45 -19.66
N VAL A 741 -48.97 -3.62 -18.77
CA VAL A 741 -48.55 -4.93 -18.23
C VAL A 741 -49.70 -5.73 -17.62
N PHE A 742 -50.66 -5.07 -16.95
CA PHE A 742 -51.80 -5.74 -16.32
C PHE A 742 -53.01 -5.91 -17.27
N GLY A 743 -53.04 -5.15 -18.37
CA GLY A 743 -54.12 -5.19 -19.36
C GLY A 743 -53.92 -6.18 -20.50
N VAL A 744 -52.70 -6.70 -20.73
CA VAL A 744 -52.40 -7.63 -21.85
C VAL A 744 -53.37 -8.84 -21.86
N PRO A 745 -54.02 -9.17 -23.00
CA PRO A 745 -54.93 -10.31 -23.09
C PRO A 745 -54.29 -11.66 -22.72
N LEU A 746 -55.02 -12.52 -22.01
CA LEU A 746 -54.55 -13.78 -21.44
C LEU A 746 -55.16 -15.02 -22.09
N ASN A 747 -56.17 -14.86 -22.96
CA ASN A 747 -56.73 -15.90 -23.84
C ASN A 747 -57.12 -17.19 -23.09
N GLY A 748 -57.68 -17.08 -21.89
CA GLY A 748 -58.16 -18.19 -21.07
C GLY A 748 -57.09 -18.89 -20.21
N SER A 749 -55.85 -18.41 -20.19
CA SER A 749 -54.77 -19.03 -19.40
C SER A 749 -54.88 -18.71 -17.91
N THR A 750 -55.26 -19.69 -17.09
CA THR A 750 -55.44 -19.50 -15.63
C THR A 750 -54.12 -19.22 -14.92
N GLY A 751 -53.04 -19.96 -15.23
CA GLY A 751 -51.76 -19.82 -14.55
C GLY A 751 -51.13 -18.42 -14.73
N VAL A 752 -51.33 -17.80 -15.89
CA VAL A 752 -50.81 -16.45 -16.14
C VAL A 752 -51.61 -15.40 -15.37
N VAL A 753 -52.93 -15.57 -15.23
CA VAL A 753 -53.78 -14.68 -14.41
C VAL A 753 -53.43 -14.81 -12.93
N GLU A 754 -53.23 -16.05 -12.45
CA GLU A 754 -52.84 -16.34 -11.07
C GLU A 754 -51.50 -15.69 -10.72
N TYR A 755 -50.50 -15.85 -11.60
CA TYR A 755 -49.22 -15.18 -11.47
C TYR A 755 -49.35 -13.65 -11.46
N LEU A 756 -50.11 -13.09 -12.41
CA LEU A 756 -50.28 -11.65 -12.57
C LEU A 756 -50.86 -11.00 -11.30
N ILE A 757 -51.91 -11.60 -10.73
CA ILE A 757 -52.59 -11.09 -9.52
C ILE A 757 -51.70 -11.30 -8.28
N SER A 758 -51.02 -12.44 -8.17
CA SER A 758 -50.11 -12.72 -7.05
C SER A 758 -48.91 -11.74 -7.05
N ARG A 759 -48.37 -11.45 -8.24
CA ARG A 759 -47.31 -10.45 -8.45
C ARG A 759 -47.79 -9.05 -8.09
N PHE A 760 -48.97 -8.63 -8.58
CA PHE A 760 -49.51 -7.31 -8.26
C PHE A 760 -49.70 -7.13 -6.76
N SER A 761 -50.28 -8.13 -6.10
CA SER A 761 -50.54 -8.09 -4.65
C SER A 761 -49.23 -8.06 -3.85
N THR A 762 -48.26 -8.90 -4.18
CA THR A 762 -46.96 -8.93 -3.47
C THR A 762 -46.15 -7.67 -3.73
N GLY A 763 -46.20 -7.15 -4.96
CA GLY A 763 -45.59 -5.87 -5.31
C GLY A 763 -46.24 -4.70 -4.57
N ALA A 764 -47.56 -4.69 -4.43
CA ALA A 764 -48.28 -3.69 -3.63
C ALA A 764 -47.87 -3.75 -2.16
N LEU A 765 -47.72 -4.95 -1.58
CA LEU A 765 -47.20 -5.13 -0.22
C LEU A 765 -45.76 -4.60 -0.10
N ALA A 766 -44.88 -4.97 -1.02
CA ALA A 766 -43.49 -4.54 -1.02
C ALA A 766 -43.37 -3.01 -1.09
N ALA A 767 -44.08 -2.37 -2.01
CA ALA A 767 -44.09 -0.92 -2.14
C ALA A 767 -44.76 -0.21 -0.96
N THR A 768 -45.78 -0.83 -0.33
CA THR A 768 -46.37 -0.32 0.91
C THR A 768 -45.35 -0.33 2.05
N ILE A 769 -44.54 -1.39 2.16
CA ILE A 769 -43.49 -1.49 3.18
C ILE A 769 -42.43 -0.41 3.01
N GLU A 770 -42.04 -0.07 1.78
CA GLU A 770 -41.09 1.02 1.51
C GLU A 770 -41.67 2.41 1.82
N ALA A 771 -42.98 2.59 1.71
CA ALA A 771 -43.66 3.87 1.89
C ALA A 771 -44.18 4.10 3.31
N ASN A 772 -44.35 3.02 4.08
CA ASN A 772 -44.90 3.09 5.43
C ASN A 772 -43.92 3.72 6.42
N THR A 773 -44.47 4.31 7.48
CA THR A 773 -43.64 4.80 8.57
C THR A 773 -43.05 3.64 9.36
N ASP A 774 -41.84 3.86 9.83
CA ASP A 774 -41.07 2.88 10.55
C ASP A 774 -41.34 2.88 12.06
N VAL A 775 -41.41 1.69 12.66
CA VAL A 775 -41.51 1.44 14.10
C VAL A 775 -40.18 0.90 14.61
N VAL A 776 -39.69 1.50 15.69
CA VAL A 776 -38.41 1.13 16.31
C VAL A 776 -38.63 0.12 17.43
N LEU A 777 -37.96 -1.01 17.33
CA LEU A 777 -38.07 -2.12 18.29
C LEU A 777 -36.68 -2.56 18.79
N PRO A 778 -36.57 -3.06 20.03
CA PRO A 778 -35.33 -3.67 20.50
C PRO A 778 -35.11 -5.02 19.79
N GLY A 779 -33.94 -5.21 19.19
CA GLY A 779 -33.60 -6.37 18.37
C GLY A 779 -32.10 -6.58 18.14
N GLN A 780 -31.76 -7.15 16.98
CA GLN A 780 -30.38 -7.39 16.57
C GLN A 780 -30.09 -6.50 15.35
N ALA A 781 -29.49 -5.34 15.60
CA ALA A 781 -29.22 -4.35 14.57
C ALA A 781 -28.15 -4.86 13.58
N PRO A 782 -28.43 -4.87 12.27
CA PRO A 782 -27.45 -5.26 11.27
C PRO A 782 -26.37 -4.18 11.15
N THR A 783 -25.12 -4.62 11.06
CA THR A 783 -23.97 -3.76 10.81
C THR A 783 -23.08 -4.39 9.75
N VAL A 784 -22.37 -3.55 8.99
CA VAL A 784 -21.44 -4.07 7.98
C VAL A 784 -20.24 -4.71 8.68
N GLY A 785 -20.08 -6.01 8.43
CA GLY A 785 -18.98 -6.82 8.92
C GLY A 785 -17.70 -6.63 8.13
N GLN A 786 -16.62 -7.30 8.55
CA GLN A 786 -15.37 -7.36 7.80
C GLN A 786 -15.00 -8.81 7.53
N LYS A 787 -14.47 -9.12 6.35
CA LYS A 787 -13.98 -10.45 6.00
C LYS A 787 -12.53 -10.37 5.57
N LEU A 788 -11.75 -11.38 5.96
CA LEU A 788 -10.38 -11.51 5.50
C LEU A 788 -10.39 -12.10 4.09
N SER A 789 -9.99 -11.29 3.11
CA SER A 789 -9.81 -11.69 1.72
C SER A 789 -8.32 -11.96 1.47
N ILE A 790 -7.97 -13.18 1.08
CA ILE A 790 -6.59 -13.56 0.74
C ILE A 790 -6.51 -13.73 -0.76
N SER A 791 -5.91 -12.75 -1.44
CA SER A 791 -5.92 -12.64 -2.89
C SER A 791 -4.93 -13.60 -3.57
N HIS A 792 -3.80 -13.90 -2.93
CA HIS A 792 -2.69 -14.61 -3.59
C HIS A 792 -2.03 -15.70 -2.71
N TRP A 793 -2.75 -16.79 -2.43
CA TRP A 793 -2.20 -17.96 -1.71
C TRP A 793 -0.93 -18.53 -2.35
N GLY A 794 -0.86 -18.57 -3.68
CA GLY A 794 0.31 -19.08 -4.41
C GLY A 794 1.57 -18.25 -4.18
N VAL A 795 1.45 -16.92 -4.22
CA VAL A 795 2.58 -16.00 -4.02
C VAL A 795 3.10 -16.07 -2.58
N MET A 796 2.21 -16.13 -1.58
CA MET A 796 2.61 -16.31 -0.19
C MET A 796 3.40 -17.62 0.01
N THR A 797 2.87 -18.72 -0.52
CA THR A 797 3.51 -20.04 -0.42
C THR A 797 4.87 -20.06 -1.11
N LEU A 798 4.98 -19.43 -2.27
CA LEU A 798 6.23 -19.28 -3.00
C LEU A 798 7.29 -18.51 -2.18
N ILE A 799 6.91 -17.40 -1.54
CA ILE A 799 7.82 -16.60 -0.71
C ILE A 799 8.31 -17.42 0.49
N PHE A 800 7.41 -18.09 1.22
CA PHE A 800 7.82 -18.93 2.36
C PHE A 800 8.70 -20.11 1.94
N PHE A 801 8.40 -20.74 0.81
CA PHE A 801 9.17 -21.86 0.31
C PHE A 801 10.58 -21.44 -0.14
N ILE A 802 10.68 -20.38 -0.94
CA ILE A 802 11.98 -19.85 -1.41
C ILE A 802 12.84 -19.43 -0.22
N THR A 803 12.26 -18.74 0.77
CA THR A 803 13.00 -18.29 1.95
C THR A 803 13.50 -19.46 2.80
N ALA A 804 12.65 -20.47 3.05
CA ALA A 804 13.04 -21.67 3.80
C ALA A 804 14.12 -22.50 3.09
N ILE A 805 14.04 -22.66 1.76
CA ILE A 805 15.05 -23.39 0.98
C ILE A 805 16.36 -22.62 0.94
N LEU A 806 16.31 -21.31 0.67
CA LEU A 806 17.51 -20.50 0.58
C LEU A 806 18.28 -20.51 1.90
N GLN A 807 17.57 -20.47 3.04
CA GLN A 807 18.16 -20.66 4.36
C GLN A 807 18.83 -22.01 4.53
N LEU A 808 18.13 -23.09 4.15
CA LEU A 808 18.66 -24.44 4.25
C LEU A 808 19.93 -24.60 3.40
N VAL A 809 19.93 -24.06 2.18
CA VAL A 809 21.08 -24.08 1.27
C VAL A 809 22.26 -23.32 1.87
N VAL A 810 22.04 -22.09 2.36
CA VAL A 810 23.09 -21.30 3.01
C VAL A 810 23.63 -22.03 4.25
N ALA A 811 22.76 -22.66 5.03
CA ALA A 811 23.12 -23.44 6.20
C ALA A 811 24.01 -24.65 5.84
N ILE A 812 23.59 -25.46 4.86
CA ILE A 812 24.34 -26.62 4.37
C ILE A 812 25.72 -26.19 3.86
N VAL A 813 25.77 -25.11 3.07
CA VAL A 813 27.03 -24.56 2.54
C VAL A 813 27.92 -24.10 3.68
N ALA A 814 27.40 -23.33 4.64
CA ALA A 814 28.17 -22.85 5.78
C ALA A 814 28.74 -24.00 6.61
N ALA A 815 27.94 -25.04 6.92
CA ALA A 815 28.38 -26.23 7.67
C ALA A 815 29.46 -27.04 6.92
N LYS A 816 29.29 -27.23 5.61
CA LYS A 816 30.25 -27.97 4.77
C LYS A 816 31.58 -27.22 4.61
N VAL A 817 31.50 -25.89 4.51
CA VAL A 817 32.65 -25.00 4.34
C VAL A 817 33.41 -24.83 5.66
N SER A 818 32.71 -24.56 6.76
CA SER A 818 33.33 -24.40 8.08
C SER A 818 34.00 -25.70 8.54
N GLY A 819 33.42 -26.86 8.24
CA GLY A 819 34.01 -28.17 8.55
C GLY A 819 35.37 -28.47 7.87
N ARG A 820 35.80 -27.68 6.88
CA ARG A 820 37.12 -27.83 6.25
C ARG A 820 38.26 -27.22 7.06
N VAL A 821 37.95 -26.34 8.01
CA VAL A 821 38.93 -25.57 8.78
C VAL A 821 38.62 -25.73 10.27
N VAL A 822 39.65 -25.74 11.11
CA VAL A 822 39.43 -25.76 12.57
C VAL A 822 39.02 -24.37 12.99
N VAL A 823 37.80 -24.23 13.52
CA VAL A 823 37.23 -22.93 13.95
C VAL A 823 37.49 -22.78 15.46
N PRO A 824 38.07 -21.66 15.91
CA PRO A 824 38.25 -21.41 17.34
C PRO A 824 36.90 -21.39 18.08
N PRO A 825 36.88 -21.60 19.40
CA PRO A 825 35.71 -21.30 20.22
C PRO A 825 35.24 -19.86 19.95
N SER A 826 33.95 -19.57 20.08
CA SER A 826 33.40 -18.22 19.85
C SER A 826 33.74 -17.23 20.97
N ASP A 827 34.60 -17.61 21.92
CA ASP A 827 34.98 -16.75 23.03
C ASP A 827 35.94 -15.68 22.55
N THR A 828 35.68 -14.43 22.94
CA THR A 828 36.51 -13.27 22.60
C THR A 828 37.97 -13.46 22.99
N LEU A 829 38.22 -14.16 24.11
CA LEU A 829 39.56 -14.52 24.57
C LEU A 829 40.27 -15.50 23.64
N SER A 830 39.56 -16.50 23.10
CA SER A 830 40.14 -17.43 22.14
C SER A 830 40.45 -16.76 20.81
N GLU A 831 39.57 -15.87 20.33
CA GLU A 831 39.84 -15.08 19.12
C GLU A 831 41.06 -14.16 19.32
N ALA A 832 41.17 -13.52 20.48
CA ALA A 832 42.31 -12.67 20.83
C ALA A 832 43.62 -13.47 20.88
N LYS A 833 43.61 -14.70 21.41
CA LYS A 833 44.78 -15.59 21.43
C LYS A 833 45.28 -15.95 20.02
N VAL A 834 44.37 -16.22 19.09
CA VAL A 834 44.73 -16.47 17.67
C VAL A 834 45.32 -15.21 17.01
N LEU A 835 44.84 -14.03 17.40
CA LEU A 835 45.26 -12.74 16.86
C LEU A 835 46.48 -12.12 17.56
N ARG A 836 46.99 -12.74 18.63
CA ARG A 836 48.06 -12.20 19.48
C ARG A 836 49.27 -11.71 18.69
N ALA A 837 49.76 -12.52 17.74
CA ALA A 837 50.90 -12.16 16.89
C ALA A 837 50.67 -10.89 16.07
N MET A 838 49.42 -10.61 15.66
CA MET A 838 49.08 -9.37 14.96
C MET A 838 49.07 -8.16 15.90
N VAL A 839 48.58 -8.35 17.12
CA VAL A 839 48.49 -7.29 18.14
C VAL A 839 49.88 -6.90 18.66
N GLU A 840 50.75 -7.89 18.92
CA GLU A 840 52.14 -7.63 19.32
C GLU A 840 52.90 -6.84 18.24
N GLN A 841 52.65 -7.09 16.95
CA GLN A 841 53.21 -6.26 15.89
C GLN A 841 52.67 -4.83 15.84
N ASP A 842 51.38 -4.62 16.12
CA ASP A 842 50.81 -3.27 16.15
C ASP A 842 51.42 -2.44 17.30
N LEU A 843 51.72 -3.05 18.45
CA LEU A 843 52.43 -2.40 19.55
C LEU A 843 53.89 -2.05 19.20
N LEU A 844 54.58 -2.91 18.44
CA LEU A 844 55.96 -2.69 17.97
C LEU A 844 56.09 -1.72 16.79
N ASP A 845 54.98 -1.36 16.14
CA ASP A 845 54.93 -0.37 15.06
C ASP A 845 54.61 1.05 15.59
N GLU A 846 54.20 1.21 16.85
CA GLU A 846 53.99 2.52 17.52
C GLU A 846 55.28 3.14 18.11
N GLU A 847 56.40 2.42 18.17
CA GLU A 847 57.72 2.99 18.51
C GLU A 847 58.32 3.80 17.34
N PRO A 848 58.92 4.99 17.59
CA PRO A 848 59.44 5.85 16.53
C PRO A 848 60.66 5.20 15.85
N LYS A 849 60.46 4.65 14.65
CA LYS A 849 61.56 4.17 13.79
C LYS A 849 62.17 5.31 13.00
N ASP A 850 63.50 5.35 12.98
CA ASP A 850 64.32 6.26 12.17
C ASP A 850 63.81 6.40 10.73
N PRO A 851 63.74 7.63 10.18
CA PRO A 851 63.19 7.90 8.85
C PRO A 851 64.02 7.31 7.69
N ALA A 852 65.21 6.77 7.95
CA ALA A 852 66.10 6.22 6.91
C ALA A 852 65.86 4.73 6.58
N ALA A 853 64.98 4.01 7.30
CA ALA A 853 64.77 2.56 7.10
C ALA A 853 63.39 2.19 6.51
N ALA A 854 62.68 3.13 5.88
CA ALA A 854 61.30 2.96 5.44
C ALA A 854 61.15 2.44 4.00
N GLU A 855 61.84 1.36 3.64
CA GLU A 855 61.40 0.46 2.56
C GLU A 855 61.03 -0.90 3.16
N LYS A 856 59.80 -1.01 3.69
CA LYS A 856 59.25 -2.31 4.11
C LYS A 856 57.98 -2.64 3.33
N GLY A 857 58.03 -3.76 2.62
CA GLY A 857 56.90 -4.35 1.88
C GLY A 857 55.65 -4.54 2.76
N LYS A 858 54.48 -4.58 2.11
CA LYS A 858 53.18 -4.71 2.81
C LYS A 858 53.07 -6.08 3.49
N SER A 859 53.07 -6.12 4.82
CA SER A 859 52.83 -7.34 5.59
C SER A 859 51.42 -7.89 5.33
N LEU A 860 51.33 -9.13 4.87
CA LEU A 860 50.07 -9.86 4.69
C LEU A 860 49.94 -10.96 5.74
N TRP A 861 48.71 -11.31 6.10
CA TRP A 861 48.43 -12.26 7.16
C TRP A 861 47.53 -13.38 6.68
N ILE A 862 47.82 -14.62 7.07
CA ILE A 862 47.02 -15.80 6.75
C ILE A 862 46.72 -16.62 8.00
N TYR A 863 45.51 -17.17 8.08
CA TYR A 863 45.13 -18.07 9.16
C TYR A 863 45.64 -19.49 8.87
N ARG A 864 46.36 -20.09 9.83
CA ARG A 864 46.83 -21.48 9.75
C ARG A 864 46.43 -22.30 10.97
N SER A 865 46.38 -23.60 10.74
CA SER A 865 46.19 -24.61 11.77
C SER A 865 47.23 -25.72 11.57
N THR A 866 48.11 -25.95 12.55
CA THR A 866 49.10 -27.04 12.55
C THR A 866 48.66 -28.14 13.50
N HIS A 867 48.85 -29.41 13.12
CA HIS A 867 48.49 -30.55 13.97
C HIS A 867 49.59 -30.82 14.98
N VAL A 868 49.25 -30.81 16.28
CA VAL A 868 50.23 -30.96 17.38
C VAL A 868 50.27 -32.39 17.92
N GLY A 869 49.13 -33.09 17.96
CA GLY A 869 48.99 -34.45 18.53
C GLY A 869 47.58 -34.66 19.10
N ASP A 870 47.14 -35.91 19.31
CA ASP A 870 45.85 -36.29 19.94
C ASP A 870 44.58 -35.62 19.37
N GLY A 871 44.60 -35.26 18.08
CA GLY A 871 43.51 -34.56 17.40
C GLY A 871 43.37 -33.08 17.78
N VAL A 872 44.37 -32.51 18.45
CA VAL A 872 44.49 -31.09 18.82
C VAL A 872 45.31 -30.35 17.76
N TYR A 873 44.82 -29.17 17.38
CA TYR A 873 45.47 -28.27 16.43
C TYR A 873 45.92 -26.98 17.12
N ASP A 874 47.09 -26.45 16.76
CA ASP A 874 47.54 -25.11 17.14
C ASP A 874 47.10 -24.11 16.07
N LEU A 875 46.33 -23.10 16.47
CA LEU A 875 45.71 -22.09 15.62
C LEU A 875 46.42 -20.75 15.76
N TYR A 876 46.91 -20.18 14.67
CA TYR A 876 47.64 -18.91 14.70
C TYR A 876 47.50 -18.14 13.38
N MET A 877 47.78 -16.84 13.43
CA MET A 877 47.94 -15.98 12.26
C MET A 877 49.43 -15.88 11.90
N GLU A 878 49.77 -16.20 10.65
CA GLU A 878 51.14 -16.12 10.14
C GLU A 878 51.31 -14.87 9.28
N GLU A 879 52.39 -14.12 9.52
CA GLU A 879 52.80 -13.01 8.66
C GLU A 879 53.55 -13.56 7.43
N VAL A 880 53.04 -13.24 6.24
CA VAL A 880 53.65 -13.54 4.95
C VAL A 880 54.23 -12.24 4.41
N LYS A 881 55.56 -12.15 4.38
CA LYS A 881 56.27 -11.07 3.70
C LYS A 881 56.18 -11.30 2.19
N THR A 882 55.72 -10.29 1.46
CA THR A 882 55.65 -10.28 -0.02
C THR A 882 56.63 -9.32 -0.63
#